data_AF-A0A5E4FLI9-F1
#
_entry.id   AF-A0A5E4FLI9-F1
#
_cell.length_a   1.000
_cell.length_b   1.000
_cell.length_c   1.000
_cell.angle_alpha   90.00
_cell.angle_beta   90.00
_cell.angle_gamma   90.00
#
_symmetry.space_group_name_H-M   'P 1'
#
loop_
_entity.id
_entity.type
_entity.pdbx_description
1 polymer ?
#
loop_
_entity_poly.entity_id
_entity_poly.type
_entity_poly.pdbx_seq_one_letter_code
_entity_poly.pdbx_strand_id
1 'polypeptide(L)'
;MLDSCYFFLEAGINDLIDRSLISISQDMRFKKLREASSGGRIVEMQSVERIEMHDLVQEMGRAIARKQGSRLFNANDVYQALTNNQRDGHVQAISFDMYEIEKPRLKDANFKKMYQLRWLRVSYSYLWSGSLHLPNSLRYLYWEGYPLESLPSKFSAQNLLVLDTPYSDFGVQLWNEDQSPVNLKRVNLQFCRYLTEVPNLSQCLNIEHIDLEGCESLVEIPSYFQHLGKLTYLNLSRCYKIKNLPEMPCNLEFLDLSWTRIEELPSSVWSHEKISHLDIRNCGHLKSLPSNSCKLKLSNSFGLKGCKSLCEMWELPRNTTVLELSGTTIKELRNTSIESLVRLTAIELIDCKSLVSLPTNIWKLKSLESLYLSGCSNFQHFPEISEAMEHLEFLNLSGTMVKEVPPSIGNLVALRKLNLAKCNYLEVVHDYLFRLTSLQELDLSSTKIKSLPASIKQASQLSRLCLNDCNSLEYLPELPPLLQCLKANRCTSLKTVSSSSTALAQGWEKYIFYQGLYEKHRFSNCPELDENARSNIMGDAQLRIMRMATASSKFKDDKIEQPSYDSESYGSYDDFVEESLCKRSFVAITCCGNEIPKWFRHKSEGCSIKIELPRDWFSTDFLGFALSLAVKFGLAQIGCKYNFKTSNGESHEVSHDLGNMLRSREYSHGVFVWWYNNVFEEVVKGAESRTAVNVDFTAMDFCDPKLNLVEKCGICLLYGKDAEMIKQRAL
;
A
#
# COMPACT_ATOMS: atom_id res chain seq x y z
N MET A 1 -16.57 -12.48 -29.15
CA MET A 1 -17.56 -11.37 -29.24
C MET A 1 -17.69 -10.82 -30.67
N LEU A 2 -16.58 -10.47 -31.35
CA LEU A 2 -16.60 -9.95 -32.74
C LEU A 2 -17.21 -10.93 -33.76
N ASP A 3 -16.85 -12.22 -33.68
CA ASP A 3 -17.41 -13.26 -34.55
C ASP A 3 -18.93 -13.40 -34.38
N SER A 4 -19.42 -13.23 -33.15
CA SER A 4 -20.86 -13.31 -32.83
C SER A 4 -21.64 -12.10 -33.38
N CYS A 5 -20.95 -11.01 -33.71
CA CYS A 5 -21.49 -9.85 -34.42
C CYS A 5 -21.33 -9.97 -35.95
N TYR A 6 -20.90 -11.12 -36.48
CA TYR A 6 -20.59 -11.34 -37.90
C TYR A 6 -19.55 -10.34 -38.44
N PHE A 7 -18.63 -9.90 -37.59
CA PHE A 7 -17.40 -9.23 -38.01
C PHE A 7 -16.32 -10.30 -38.10
N PHE A 8 -16.36 -11.09 -39.18
CA PHE A 8 -15.33 -12.09 -39.45
C PHE A 8 -14.01 -11.37 -39.71
N LEU A 9 -12.98 -11.81 -39.01
CA LEU A 9 -11.61 -11.41 -39.26
C LEU A 9 -11.07 -12.27 -40.42
N GLU A 10 -10.72 -11.66 -41.56
CA GLU A 10 -10.02 -12.36 -42.65
C GLU A 10 -8.64 -12.88 -42.20
N ALA A 11 -8.03 -12.21 -41.21
CA ALA A 11 -6.84 -12.64 -40.49
C ALA A 11 -7.16 -12.66 -38.99
N GLY A 12 -7.10 -13.83 -38.33
CA GLY A 12 -7.52 -14.01 -36.95
C GLY A 12 -6.79 -13.08 -35.96
N ILE A 13 -7.38 -12.83 -34.78
CA ILE A 13 -6.76 -12.04 -33.69
C ILE A 13 -5.32 -12.50 -33.41
N ASN A 14 -5.06 -13.80 -33.49
CA ASN A 14 -3.73 -14.37 -33.31
C ASN A 14 -2.72 -13.89 -34.38
N ASP A 15 -3.12 -13.73 -35.65
CA ASP A 15 -2.23 -13.20 -36.69
C ASP A 15 -1.93 -11.70 -36.46
N LEU A 16 -2.86 -10.94 -35.88
CA LEU A 16 -2.64 -9.55 -35.48
C LEU A 16 -1.73 -9.44 -34.24
N ILE A 17 -1.82 -10.39 -33.31
CA ILE A 17 -0.90 -10.52 -32.16
C ILE A 17 0.50 -10.91 -32.65
N ASP A 18 0.61 -11.92 -33.51
CA ASP A 18 1.87 -12.42 -34.07
C ASP A 18 2.59 -11.34 -34.87
N ARG A 19 1.85 -10.45 -35.55
CA ARG A 19 2.37 -9.27 -36.25
C ARG A 19 2.62 -8.07 -35.34
N SER A 20 2.40 -8.20 -34.03
CA SER A 20 2.55 -7.14 -33.02
C SER A 20 1.70 -5.88 -33.28
N LEU A 21 0.56 -6.03 -33.98
CA LEU A 21 -0.37 -4.93 -34.28
C LEU A 21 -1.38 -4.70 -33.15
N ILE A 22 -1.65 -5.75 -32.37
CA ILE A 22 -2.39 -5.70 -31.12
C ILE A 22 -1.62 -6.50 -30.07
N SER A 23 -1.67 -6.04 -28.83
CA SER A 23 -1.15 -6.77 -27.67
C SER A 23 -2.31 -7.16 -26.76
N ILE A 24 -2.19 -8.30 -26.08
CA ILE A 24 -3.05 -8.61 -24.94
C ILE A 24 -2.23 -8.24 -23.71
N SER A 25 -2.62 -7.16 -23.04
CA SER A 25 -2.05 -6.79 -21.75
C SER A 25 -2.94 -7.36 -20.65
N GLN A 26 -2.33 -7.91 -19.62
CA GLN A 26 -3.04 -8.12 -18.35
C GLN A 26 -2.92 -6.81 -17.59
N ASP A 27 -3.98 -6.01 -17.62
CA ASP A 27 -4.05 -4.77 -16.86
C ASP A 27 -4.43 -5.10 -15.42
N MET A 28 -3.54 -4.75 -14.50
CA MET A 28 -3.77 -4.81 -13.05
C MET A 28 -4.60 -3.59 -12.67
N ARG A 29 -5.93 -3.67 -12.76
CA ARG A 29 -6.75 -2.53 -12.34
C ARG A 29 -6.81 -2.46 -10.83
N PHE A 30 -6.21 -1.40 -10.28
CA PHE A 30 -6.52 -0.93 -8.94
C PHE A 30 -7.97 -0.40 -8.91
N LYS A 31 -8.89 -1.09 -8.24
CA LYS A 31 -10.18 -0.47 -7.88
C LYS A 31 -9.87 0.57 -6.80
N LYS A 32 -9.74 1.86 -7.18
CA LYS A 32 -9.52 2.98 -6.24
C LYS A 32 -10.78 3.18 -5.41
N LEU A 33 -10.97 2.38 -4.36
CA LEU A 33 -11.96 2.64 -3.32
C LEU A 33 -11.48 3.89 -2.56
N ARG A 34 -12.22 4.99 -2.68
CA ARG A 34 -12.11 6.11 -1.73
C ARG A 34 -12.64 5.60 -0.38
N GLU A 35 -11.76 5.12 0.50
CA GLU A 35 -12.06 5.05 1.93
C GLU A 35 -11.61 6.36 2.60
N ALA A 36 -12.58 7.15 3.05
CA ALA A 36 -12.34 8.16 4.05
C ALA A 36 -12.22 7.46 5.41
N SER A 37 -11.17 7.82 6.17
CA SER A 37 -10.98 7.51 7.59
C SER A 37 -10.81 6.03 7.98
N SER A 38 -9.65 5.43 7.67
CA SER A 38 -8.88 4.51 8.57
C SER A 38 -7.74 3.80 7.84
N GLY A 39 -6.70 4.53 7.41
CA GLY A 39 -5.31 4.05 7.31
C GLY A 39 -4.91 2.77 6.54
N GLY A 40 -5.82 1.99 5.95
CA GLY A 40 -5.50 0.79 5.17
C GLY A 40 -5.97 0.93 3.73
N ARG A 41 -5.08 0.76 2.75
CA ARG A 41 -5.48 0.58 1.35
C ARG A 41 -5.72 -0.91 1.13
N ILE A 42 -6.95 -1.30 0.82
CA ILE A 42 -7.17 -2.58 0.13
C ILE A 42 -6.91 -2.33 -1.35
N VAL A 43 -5.86 -2.94 -1.86
CA VAL A 43 -5.62 -3.06 -3.29
C VAL A 43 -6.35 -4.33 -3.71
N GLU A 44 -7.54 -4.17 -4.29
CA GLU A 44 -8.16 -5.28 -5.02
C GLU A 44 -7.55 -5.30 -6.43
N MET A 45 -6.81 -6.37 -6.72
CA MET A 45 -6.18 -6.61 -8.02
C MET A 45 -7.13 -7.50 -8.81
N GLN A 46 -7.82 -6.92 -9.78
CA GLN A 46 -8.50 -7.70 -10.82
C GLN A 46 -7.62 -7.70 -12.06
N SER A 47 -7.20 -8.89 -12.49
CA SER A 47 -6.60 -9.08 -13.81
C SER A 47 -7.70 -8.96 -14.86
N VAL A 48 -7.68 -7.89 -15.63
CA VAL A 48 -8.54 -7.77 -16.81
C VAL A 48 -7.63 -7.89 -18.03
N GLU A 49 -7.82 -8.95 -18.81
CA GLU A 49 -7.18 -9.05 -20.13
C GLU A 49 -7.75 -7.94 -21.02
N ARG A 50 -6.89 -7.00 -21.40
CA ARG A 50 -7.22 -5.95 -22.35
C ARG A 50 -6.52 -6.22 -23.66
N ILE A 51 -7.26 -6.03 -24.75
CA ILE A 51 -6.65 -5.90 -26.06
C ILE A 51 -6.23 -4.44 -26.19
N GLU A 52 -4.93 -4.21 -26.31
CA GLU A 52 -4.34 -2.92 -26.60
C GLU A 52 -3.93 -2.86 -28.07
N MET A 53 -4.12 -1.69 -28.66
CA MET A 53 -3.72 -1.40 -30.04
C MET A 53 -3.08 -0.02 -30.04
N HIS A 54 -1.92 0.11 -30.68
CA HIS A 54 -1.22 1.38 -30.81
C HIS A 54 -2.14 2.45 -31.44
N ASP A 55 -2.07 3.69 -30.95
CA ASP A 55 -2.91 4.81 -31.41
C ASP A 55 -2.85 5.03 -32.93
N LEU A 56 -1.66 5.05 -33.55
CA LEU A 56 -1.46 5.15 -35.00
C LEU A 56 -2.15 4.01 -35.78
N VAL A 57 -2.15 2.79 -35.24
CA VAL A 57 -2.86 1.64 -35.85
C VAL A 57 -4.37 1.82 -35.73
N GLN A 58 -4.85 2.33 -34.58
CA GLN A 58 -6.25 2.69 -34.42
C GLN A 58 -6.67 3.80 -35.40
N GLU A 59 -5.85 4.84 -35.56
CA GLU A 59 -6.10 5.95 -36.48
C GLU A 59 -6.15 5.47 -37.94
N MET A 60 -5.17 4.65 -38.36
CA MET A 60 -5.18 4.02 -39.68
C MET A 60 -6.44 3.19 -39.89
N GLY A 61 -6.82 2.35 -38.90
CA GLY A 61 -8.03 1.54 -38.94
C GLY A 61 -9.31 2.39 -39.06
N ARG A 62 -9.40 3.50 -38.31
CA ARG A 62 -10.51 4.46 -38.39
C ARG A 62 -10.56 5.15 -39.76
N ALA A 63 -9.42 5.50 -40.34
CA ALA A 63 -9.35 6.11 -41.67
C ALA A 63 -9.81 5.15 -42.79
N ILE A 64 -9.43 3.87 -42.71
CA ILE A 64 -9.91 2.82 -43.63
C ILE A 64 -11.42 2.62 -43.49
N ALA A 65 -11.91 2.50 -42.25
CA ALA A 65 -13.34 2.40 -41.94
C ALA A 65 -14.14 3.58 -42.53
N ARG A 66 -13.60 4.80 -42.44
CA ARG A 66 -14.21 6.01 -43.01
C ARG A 66 -14.34 5.95 -44.53
N LYS A 67 -13.36 5.37 -45.23
CA LYS A 67 -13.42 5.17 -46.70
C LYS A 67 -14.46 4.11 -47.09
N GLN A 68 -14.59 3.04 -46.30
CA GLN A 68 -15.57 1.98 -46.57
C GLN A 68 -17.01 2.42 -46.25
N GLY A 69 -17.21 3.36 -45.34
CA GLY A 69 -18.52 3.91 -44.98
C GLY A 69 -19.42 2.96 -44.18
N SER A 70 -19.03 1.70 -43.98
CA SER A 70 -19.80 0.70 -43.21
C SER A 70 -19.63 0.81 -41.68
N ARG A 71 -18.63 1.57 -41.20
CA ARG A 71 -18.33 1.74 -39.77
C ARG A 71 -18.10 3.21 -39.46
N LEU A 72 -18.78 3.73 -38.45
CA LEU A 72 -18.71 5.13 -38.04
C LEU A 72 -18.06 5.24 -36.65
N PHE A 73 -16.83 5.77 -36.61
CA PHE A 73 -16.03 5.92 -35.39
C PHE A 73 -15.64 7.37 -35.08
N ASN A 74 -16.23 8.33 -35.78
CA ASN A 74 -16.01 9.76 -35.58
C ASN A 74 -17.34 10.41 -35.22
N ALA A 75 -17.37 11.19 -34.13
CA ALA A 75 -18.59 11.76 -33.58
C ALA A 75 -19.32 12.71 -34.56
N ASN A 76 -18.59 13.53 -35.34
CA ASN A 76 -19.20 14.42 -36.32
C ASN A 76 -19.76 13.64 -37.54
N ASP A 77 -19.11 12.57 -37.96
CA ASP A 77 -19.65 11.68 -39.01
C ASP A 77 -20.93 10.99 -38.55
N VAL A 78 -21.00 10.56 -37.28
CA VAL A 78 -22.22 10.01 -36.68
C VAL A 78 -23.31 11.08 -36.58
N TYR A 79 -22.98 12.28 -36.13
CA TYR A 79 -23.92 13.41 -36.06
C TYR A 79 -24.53 13.69 -37.43
N GLN A 80 -23.70 13.80 -38.48
CA GLN A 80 -24.19 13.99 -39.85
C GLN A 80 -25.06 12.83 -40.33
N ALA A 81 -24.71 11.59 -39.99
CA ALA A 81 -25.50 10.41 -40.34
C ALA A 81 -26.89 10.44 -39.69
N LEU A 82 -27.00 10.96 -38.46
CA LEU A 82 -28.26 11.12 -37.74
C LEU A 82 -29.09 12.31 -38.24
N THR A 83 -28.47 13.43 -38.63
CA THR A 83 -29.20 14.65 -39.04
C THR A 83 -29.58 14.69 -40.51
N ASN A 84 -28.74 14.16 -41.42
CA ASN A 84 -28.91 14.43 -42.84
C ASN A 84 -29.94 13.51 -43.54
N ASN A 85 -30.58 12.58 -42.82
CA ASN A 85 -31.59 11.66 -43.37
C ASN A 85 -31.15 10.83 -44.61
N GLN A 86 -29.88 10.91 -45.02
CA GLN A 86 -29.32 10.48 -46.31
C GLN A 86 -28.14 9.49 -46.21
N ARG A 87 -27.95 8.77 -45.10
CA ARG A 87 -26.98 7.65 -45.07
C ARG A 87 -27.66 6.29 -44.99
N ASP A 88 -27.16 5.44 -45.89
CA ASP A 88 -27.66 4.14 -46.30
C ASP A 88 -27.70 3.10 -45.18
N GLY A 89 -28.65 2.17 -45.27
CA GLY A 89 -28.76 1.06 -44.33
C GLY A 89 -27.61 0.05 -44.36
N HIS A 90 -26.49 0.37 -45.02
CA HIS A 90 -25.25 -0.41 -45.05
C HIS A 90 -24.34 -0.20 -43.82
N VAL A 91 -24.63 0.77 -42.95
CA VAL A 91 -23.85 0.99 -41.71
C VAL A 91 -24.03 -0.21 -40.76
N GLN A 92 -22.92 -0.81 -40.34
CA GLN A 92 -22.87 -2.02 -39.52
C GLN A 92 -22.39 -1.77 -38.09
N ALA A 93 -21.56 -0.75 -37.86
CA ALA A 93 -21.03 -0.42 -36.53
C ALA A 93 -20.95 1.09 -36.30
N ILE A 94 -21.33 1.51 -35.10
CA ILE A 94 -21.22 2.89 -34.60
C ILE A 94 -20.56 2.86 -33.23
N SER A 95 -19.53 3.69 -33.04
CA SER A 95 -18.92 3.94 -31.73
C SER A 95 -18.44 5.38 -31.66
N PHE A 96 -18.91 6.16 -30.69
CA PHE A 96 -18.47 7.53 -30.50
C PHE A 96 -18.67 8.00 -29.06
N ASP A 97 -17.96 9.07 -28.70
CA ASP A 97 -18.15 9.80 -27.45
C ASP A 97 -19.03 11.04 -27.72
N MET A 98 -20.03 11.27 -26.88
CA MET A 98 -20.90 12.44 -26.97
C MET A 98 -20.17 13.77 -26.73
N TYR A 99 -19.13 13.78 -25.90
CA TYR A 99 -18.36 15.02 -25.63
C TYR A 99 -17.59 15.51 -26.87
N GLU A 100 -17.31 14.64 -27.84
CA GLU A 100 -16.64 15.00 -29.10
C GLU A 100 -17.57 15.73 -30.09
N ILE A 101 -18.87 15.81 -29.81
CA ILE A 101 -19.82 16.54 -30.66
C ILE A 101 -19.84 18.01 -30.25
N GLU A 102 -19.17 18.86 -31.03
CA GLU A 102 -19.15 20.33 -30.83
C GLU A 102 -20.51 21.02 -31.07
N LYS A 103 -21.52 20.29 -31.55
CA LYS A 103 -22.84 20.80 -32.00
C LYS A 103 -23.94 20.62 -30.95
N PRO A 104 -25.05 21.39 -31.02
CA PRO A 104 -26.09 21.38 -29.99
C PRO A 104 -26.76 20.01 -29.82
N ARG A 105 -27.25 19.77 -28.59
CA ARG A 105 -27.95 18.56 -28.11
C ARG A 105 -28.88 17.97 -29.18
N LEU A 106 -28.65 16.72 -29.56
CA LEU A 106 -29.55 15.96 -30.43
C LEU A 106 -30.88 15.74 -29.68
N LYS A 107 -31.98 16.29 -30.20
CA LYS A 107 -33.32 16.08 -29.64
C LYS A 107 -33.80 14.64 -29.89
N ASP A 108 -33.63 14.12 -31.10
CA ASP A 108 -34.08 12.77 -31.47
C ASP A 108 -32.92 11.93 -32.00
N ALA A 109 -32.88 10.67 -31.57
CA ALA A 109 -31.87 9.70 -31.97
C ALA A 109 -32.52 8.54 -32.74
N ASN A 110 -32.57 8.66 -34.05
CA ASN A 110 -33.28 7.71 -34.92
C ASN A 110 -32.32 6.81 -35.71
N PHE A 111 -32.03 5.62 -35.17
CA PHE A 111 -31.21 4.60 -35.84
C PHE A 111 -32.03 3.64 -36.71
N LYS A 112 -33.36 3.82 -36.81
CA LYS A 112 -34.26 2.88 -37.49
C LYS A 112 -33.91 2.64 -38.96
N LYS A 113 -33.36 3.65 -39.65
CA LYS A 113 -32.96 3.56 -41.07
C LYS A 113 -31.67 2.75 -41.29
N MET A 114 -30.89 2.49 -40.24
CA MET A 114 -29.63 1.76 -40.29
C MET A 114 -29.86 0.26 -40.10
N TYR A 115 -30.59 -0.37 -41.03
CA TYR A 115 -31.09 -1.74 -40.87
C TYR A 115 -30.01 -2.83 -40.84
N GLN A 116 -28.75 -2.56 -41.21
CA GLN A 116 -27.63 -3.50 -41.02
C GLN A 116 -26.79 -3.25 -39.74
N LEU A 117 -27.18 -2.31 -38.87
CA LEU A 117 -26.43 -1.94 -37.68
C LEU A 117 -26.42 -3.09 -36.67
N ARG A 118 -25.24 -3.66 -36.40
CA ARG A 118 -25.03 -4.76 -35.45
C ARG A 118 -24.35 -4.33 -34.16
N TRP A 119 -23.58 -3.23 -34.19
CA TRP A 119 -22.82 -2.73 -33.05
C TRP A 119 -23.11 -1.25 -32.81
N LEU A 120 -23.56 -0.90 -31.61
CA LEU A 120 -23.76 0.47 -31.18
C LEU A 120 -23.07 0.70 -29.83
N ARG A 121 -22.13 1.64 -29.77
CA ARG A 121 -21.45 2.09 -28.55
C ARG A 121 -21.61 3.60 -28.41
N VAL A 122 -22.20 4.04 -27.30
CA VAL A 122 -22.36 5.45 -26.94
C VAL A 122 -21.85 5.67 -25.53
N SER A 123 -20.90 6.59 -25.38
CA SER A 123 -20.34 7.00 -24.07
C SER A 123 -20.85 8.38 -23.67
N TYR A 124 -21.02 8.60 -22.37
CA TYR A 124 -21.35 9.87 -21.72
C TYR A 124 -22.64 10.59 -22.23
N SER A 125 -23.80 9.92 -22.19
CA SER A 125 -25.00 10.42 -22.88
C SER A 125 -25.99 11.29 -22.09
N TYR A 126 -25.56 12.10 -21.12
CA TYR A 126 -26.46 12.96 -20.30
C TYR A 126 -27.18 14.10 -21.07
N LEU A 127 -27.18 14.08 -22.40
CA LEU A 127 -27.57 15.20 -23.27
C LEU A 127 -28.72 14.88 -24.23
N TRP A 128 -29.31 13.68 -24.18
CA TRP A 128 -30.48 13.31 -24.98
C TRP A 128 -31.78 13.50 -24.21
N SER A 129 -32.75 14.15 -24.85
CA SER A 129 -34.01 14.55 -24.20
C SER A 129 -35.26 14.30 -25.06
N GLY A 130 -35.19 13.42 -26.07
CA GLY A 130 -36.32 13.13 -26.95
C GLY A 130 -36.36 11.66 -27.41
N SER A 131 -36.90 11.38 -28.60
CA SER A 131 -37.26 10.02 -29.00
C SER A 131 -36.06 9.18 -29.44
N LEU A 132 -36.04 7.89 -29.08
CA LEU A 132 -35.00 6.92 -29.47
C LEU A 132 -35.62 5.74 -30.22
N HIS A 133 -35.05 5.44 -31.40
CA HIS A 133 -35.43 4.27 -32.21
C HIS A 133 -34.21 3.42 -32.53
N LEU A 134 -34.24 2.14 -32.15
CA LEU A 134 -33.18 1.16 -32.38
C LEU A 134 -33.55 0.19 -33.53
N PRO A 135 -32.60 -0.27 -34.35
CA PRO A 135 -32.84 -1.24 -35.42
C PRO A 135 -32.78 -2.69 -34.91
N ASN A 136 -33.71 -3.54 -35.37
CA ASN A 136 -33.81 -4.95 -34.91
C ASN A 136 -32.62 -5.85 -35.30
N SER A 137 -31.69 -5.37 -36.11
CA SER A 137 -30.44 -6.07 -36.48
C SER A 137 -29.35 -5.96 -35.42
N LEU A 138 -29.56 -5.15 -34.38
CA LEU A 138 -28.59 -4.89 -33.34
C LEU A 138 -28.24 -6.14 -32.54
N ARG A 139 -26.94 -6.37 -32.33
CA ARG A 139 -26.37 -7.51 -31.59
C ARG A 139 -25.59 -7.07 -30.36
N TYR A 140 -24.99 -5.89 -30.41
CA TYR A 140 -24.20 -5.30 -29.32
C TYR A 140 -24.68 -3.89 -29.06
N LEU A 141 -25.12 -3.63 -27.84
CA LEU A 141 -25.52 -2.31 -27.35
C LEU A 141 -24.70 -1.95 -26.11
N TYR A 142 -23.84 -0.95 -26.23
CA TYR A 142 -23.22 -0.26 -25.11
C TYR A 142 -23.76 1.16 -25.01
N TRP A 143 -24.28 1.55 -23.85
CA TRP A 143 -24.82 2.87 -23.61
C TRP A 143 -24.65 3.36 -22.18
N GLU A 144 -23.71 4.26 -21.95
CA GLU A 144 -23.49 4.84 -20.62
C GLU A 144 -24.48 5.98 -20.32
N GLY A 145 -25.33 5.79 -19.32
CA GLY A 145 -26.42 6.71 -18.99
C GLY A 145 -27.55 6.66 -20.02
N TYR A 146 -28.07 5.46 -20.29
CA TYR A 146 -29.12 5.24 -21.28
C TYR A 146 -30.35 6.13 -20.97
N PRO A 147 -30.88 6.86 -21.97
CA PRO A 147 -31.79 7.99 -21.71
C PRO A 147 -33.26 7.62 -21.55
N LEU A 148 -33.65 6.36 -21.79
CA LEU A 148 -35.03 5.90 -21.61
C LEU A 148 -35.14 4.98 -20.39
N GLU A 149 -36.31 4.98 -19.76
CA GLU A 149 -36.60 4.09 -18.62
C GLU A 149 -36.79 2.61 -19.02
N SER A 150 -36.93 2.32 -20.32
CA SER A 150 -37.04 0.96 -20.87
C SER A 150 -36.57 0.90 -22.33
N LEU A 151 -36.39 -0.32 -22.87
CA LEU A 151 -36.13 -0.48 -24.30
C LEU A 151 -37.34 -0.01 -25.14
N PRO A 152 -37.12 0.56 -26.33
CA PRO A 152 -38.22 1.09 -27.13
C PRO A 152 -39.24 -0.01 -27.46
N SER A 153 -40.54 0.25 -27.27
CA SER A 153 -41.61 -0.76 -27.44
C SER A 153 -41.69 -1.41 -28.84
N LYS A 154 -41.14 -0.76 -29.87
CA LYS A 154 -41.08 -1.29 -31.24
C LYS A 154 -39.79 -2.04 -31.57
N PHE A 155 -38.83 -2.07 -30.65
CA PHE A 155 -37.56 -2.76 -30.84
C PHE A 155 -37.71 -4.23 -30.45
N SER A 156 -37.30 -5.12 -31.34
CA SER A 156 -37.20 -6.56 -31.06
C SER A 156 -35.77 -6.89 -30.64
N ALA A 157 -35.59 -7.31 -29.39
CA ALA A 157 -34.27 -7.61 -28.85
C ALA A 157 -33.81 -9.06 -29.12
N GLN A 158 -34.51 -9.82 -29.98
CA GLN A 158 -34.21 -11.24 -30.24
C GLN A 158 -32.78 -11.48 -30.79
N ASN A 159 -32.23 -10.52 -31.55
CA ASN A 159 -30.86 -10.60 -32.08
C ASN A 159 -29.78 -10.10 -31.11
N LEU A 160 -30.19 -9.51 -29.99
CA LEU A 160 -29.28 -8.88 -29.05
C LEU A 160 -28.49 -9.95 -28.28
N LEU A 161 -27.16 -9.82 -28.29
CA LEU A 161 -26.23 -10.71 -27.60
C LEU A 161 -25.60 -10.05 -26.38
N VAL A 162 -25.40 -8.73 -26.44
CA VAL A 162 -24.81 -7.94 -25.35
C VAL A 162 -25.63 -6.69 -25.13
N LEU A 163 -26.01 -6.47 -23.87
CA LEU A 163 -26.64 -5.25 -23.39
C LEU A 163 -25.83 -4.69 -22.22
N ASP A 164 -25.01 -3.68 -22.49
CA ASP A 164 -24.18 -3.00 -21.50
C ASP A 164 -24.65 -1.55 -21.36
N THR A 165 -25.52 -1.27 -20.40
CA THR A 165 -26.12 0.06 -20.21
C THR A 165 -25.90 0.60 -18.80
N PRO A 166 -24.64 0.89 -18.43
CA PRO A 166 -24.28 1.31 -17.07
C PRO A 166 -24.79 2.71 -16.74
N TYR A 167 -24.99 3.00 -15.45
CA TYR A 167 -25.41 4.31 -14.93
C TYR A 167 -26.75 4.81 -15.49
N SER A 168 -27.64 3.90 -15.87
CA SER A 168 -28.92 4.23 -16.50
C SER A 168 -30.06 4.28 -15.48
N ASP A 169 -31.01 5.18 -15.67
CA ASP A 169 -32.19 5.33 -14.81
C ASP A 169 -33.35 4.46 -15.29
N PHE A 170 -33.13 3.14 -15.38
CA PHE A 170 -34.19 2.22 -15.78
C PHE A 170 -35.33 2.16 -14.77
N GLY A 171 -36.56 2.08 -15.29
CA GLY A 171 -37.76 1.82 -14.50
C GLY A 171 -37.87 0.36 -14.09
N VAL A 172 -39.06 -0.04 -13.61
CA VAL A 172 -39.32 -1.40 -13.09
C VAL A 172 -39.16 -2.49 -14.17
N GLN A 173 -39.50 -2.18 -15.43
CA GLN A 173 -39.51 -3.17 -16.50
C GLN A 173 -38.66 -2.71 -17.70
N LEU A 174 -37.58 -3.45 -17.97
CA LEU A 174 -36.62 -3.12 -19.03
C LEU A 174 -37.15 -3.47 -20.44
N TRP A 175 -37.91 -4.56 -20.57
CA TRP A 175 -38.58 -4.98 -21.81
C TRP A 175 -39.85 -5.78 -21.52
N ASN A 176 -40.78 -5.79 -22.49
CA ASN A 176 -41.99 -6.60 -22.44
C ASN A 176 -41.71 -8.07 -22.82
N GLU A 177 -42.61 -9.00 -22.49
CA GLU A 177 -42.42 -10.44 -22.78
C GLU A 177 -42.24 -10.73 -24.28
N ASP A 178 -42.94 -9.99 -25.14
CA ASP A 178 -42.84 -10.08 -26.61
C ASP A 178 -41.50 -9.57 -27.16
N GLN A 179 -40.74 -8.83 -26.35
CA GLN A 179 -39.44 -8.25 -26.70
C GLN A 179 -38.26 -9.03 -26.12
N SER A 180 -38.50 -10.18 -25.48
CA SER A 180 -37.49 -10.91 -24.71
C SER A 180 -36.23 -11.26 -25.54
N PRO A 181 -35.02 -10.88 -25.08
CA PRO A 181 -33.77 -11.11 -25.78
C PRO A 181 -33.26 -12.55 -25.58
N VAL A 182 -33.91 -13.52 -26.22
CA VAL A 182 -33.61 -14.96 -26.06
C VAL A 182 -32.15 -15.38 -26.34
N ASN A 183 -31.41 -14.60 -27.13
CA ASN A 183 -30.02 -14.88 -27.51
C ASN A 183 -28.98 -14.16 -26.65
N LEU A 184 -29.40 -13.46 -25.60
CA LEU A 184 -28.52 -12.65 -24.77
C LEU A 184 -27.47 -13.51 -24.06
N LYS A 185 -26.21 -13.07 -24.14
CA LYS A 185 -25.04 -13.67 -23.48
C LYS A 185 -24.52 -12.82 -22.33
N ARG A 186 -24.67 -11.50 -22.42
CA ARG A 186 -24.15 -10.56 -21.43
C ARG A 186 -25.16 -9.44 -21.15
N VAL A 187 -25.33 -9.17 -19.86
CA VAL A 187 -26.05 -8.02 -19.32
C VAL A 187 -25.14 -7.27 -18.36
N ASN A 188 -25.03 -5.96 -18.53
CA ASN A 188 -24.38 -5.07 -17.57
C ASN A 188 -25.27 -3.85 -17.31
N LEU A 189 -25.80 -3.77 -16.10
CA LEU A 189 -26.63 -2.68 -15.59
C LEU A 189 -25.99 -2.07 -14.34
N GLN A 190 -24.66 -2.04 -14.25
CA GLN A 190 -23.96 -1.44 -13.12
C GLN A 190 -24.47 -0.01 -12.83
N PHE A 191 -24.60 0.32 -11.56
CA PHE A 191 -25.00 1.62 -11.03
C PHE A 191 -26.35 2.11 -11.53
N CYS A 192 -27.25 1.22 -11.95
CA CYS A 192 -28.68 1.51 -12.15
C CYS A 192 -29.38 1.63 -10.79
N ARG A 193 -29.19 2.76 -10.10
CA ARG A 193 -29.55 2.95 -8.67
C ARG A 193 -31.04 2.81 -8.37
N TYR A 194 -31.91 3.02 -9.35
CA TYR A 194 -33.37 2.94 -9.21
C TYR A 194 -33.95 1.57 -9.57
N LEU A 195 -33.14 0.65 -10.09
CA LEU A 195 -33.60 -0.69 -10.47
C LEU A 195 -34.06 -1.46 -9.22
N THR A 196 -35.36 -1.78 -9.14
CA THR A 196 -35.96 -2.50 -8.01
C THR A 196 -36.00 -4.01 -8.21
N GLU A 197 -36.11 -4.47 -9.45
CA GLU A 197 -36.23 -5.88 -9.84
C GLU A 197 -35.26 -6.20 -10.98
N VAL A 198 -34.78 -7.44 -11.04
CA VAL A 198 -33.97 -7.89 -12.17
C VAL A 198 -34.88 -8.04 -13.40
N PRO A 199 -34.46 -7.59 -14.60
CA PRO A 199 -35.20 -7.87 -15.83
C PRO A 199 -35.52 -9.37 -15.97
N ASN A 200 -36.65 -9.71 -16.59
CA ASN A 200 -37.02 -11.12 -16.78
C ASN A 200 -36.04 -11.80 -17.76
N LEU A 201 -35.11 -12.58 -17.21
CA LEU A 201 -34.07 -13.32 -17.93
C LEU A 201 -34.39 -14.82 -18.05
N SER A 202 -35.58 -15.27 -17.66
CA SER A 202 -35.96 -16.70 -17.64
C SER A 202 -35.82 -17.40 -19.00
N GLN A 203 -36.00 -16.67 -20.10
CA GLN A 203 -35.86 -17.19 -21.47
C GLN A 203 -34.44 -17.02 -22.04
N CYS A 204 -33.53 -16.34 -21.33
CA CYS A 204 -32.16 -16.06 -21.78
C CYS A 204 -31.21 -17.21 -21.46
N LEU A 205 -31.46 -18.40 -22.01
CA LEU A 205 -30.71 -19.63 -21.68
C LEU A 205 -29.23 -19.61 -22.12
N ASN A 206 -28.84 -18.62 -22.94
CA ASN A 206 -27.46 -18.41 -23.39
C ASN A 206 -26.67 -17.41 -22.53
N ILE A 207 -27.24 -16.91 -21.44
CA ILE A 207 -26.59 -15.89 -20.62
C ILE A 207 -25.39 -16.48 -19.87
N GLU A 208 -24.25 -15.80 -20.01
CA GLU A 208 -22.95 -16.17 -19.46
C GLU A 208 -22.49 -15.16 -18.41
N HIS A 209 -22.88 -13.88 -18.54
CA HIS A 209 -22.39 -12.79 -17.71
C HIS A 209 -23.49 -11.80 -17.31
N ILE A 210 -23.68 -11.60 -16.01
CA ILE A 210 -24.62 -10.63 -15.44
C ILE A 210 -23.87 -9.71 -14.47
N ASP A 211 -23.89 -8.40 -14.73
CA ASP A 211 -23.31 -7.39 -13.84
C ASP A 211 -24.38 -6.38 -13.41
N LEU A 212 -24.62 -6.33 -12.10
CA LEU A 212 -25.59 -5.46 -11.44
C LEU A 212 -24.91 -4.66 -10.30
N GLU A 213 -23.58 -4.48 -10.35
CA GLU A 213 -22.85 -3.75 -9.29
C GLU A 213 -23.48 -2.38 -9.04
N GLY A 214 -23.76 -2.03 -7.79
CA GLY A 214 -24.26 -0.70 -7.44
C GLY A 214 -25.73 -0.45 -7.79
N CYS A 215 -26.51 -1.50 -8.08
CA CYS A 215 -27.97 -1.43 -8.12
C CYS A 215 -28.54 -1.33 -6.69
N GLU A 216 -28.47 -0.14 -6.10
CA GLU A 216 -28.75 0.10 -4.67
C GLU A 216 -30.21 -0.20 -4.25
N SER A 217 -31.15 -0.15 -5.21
CA SER A 217 -32.58 -0.38 -4.96
C SER A 217 -33.03 -1.83 -5.16
N LEU A 218 -32.16 -2.70 -5.66
CA LEU A 218 -32.50 -4.09 -5.98
C LEU A 218 -32.76 -4.89 -4.71
N VAL A 219 -33.95 -5.50 -4.60
CA VAL A 219 -34.40 -6.15 -3.36
C VAL A 219 -34.22 -7.67 -3.35
N GLU A 220 -34.30 -8.32 -4.51
CA GLU A 220 -34.23 -9.78 -4.61
C GLU A 220 -33.63 -10.25 -5.93
N ILE A 221 -33.11 -11.49 -5.92
CA ILE A 221 -32.70 -12.22 -7.11
C ILE A 221 -33.71 -13.34 -7.36
N PRO A 222 -34.34 -13.41 -8.55
CA PRO A 222 -35.33 -14.43 -8.84
C PRO A 222 -34.79 -15.87 -8.77
N SER A 223 -35.61 -16.79 -8.26
CA SER A 223 -35.22 -18.21 -8.07
C SER A 223 -34.86 -18.95 -9.35
N TYR A 224 -35.35 -18.50 -10.51
CA TYR A 224 -35.02 -19.13 -11.80
C TYR A 224 -33.53 -19.02 -12.17
N PHE A 225 -32.74 -18.17 -11.48
CA PHE A 225 -31.30 -18.08 -11.69
C PHE A 225 -30.59 -19.43 -11.53
N GLN A 226 -31.13 -20.33 -10.69
CA GLN A 226 -30.62 -21.71 -10.54
C GLN A 226 -30.65 -22.51 -11.86
N HIS A 227 -31.52 -22.14 -12.81
CA HIS A 227 -31.70 -22.81 -14.10
C HIS A 227 -30.87 -22.18 -15.23
N LEU A 228 -30.15 -21.08 -14.96
CA LEU A 228 -29.29 -20.42 -15.94
C LEU A 228 -27.96 -21.17 -16.09
N GLY A 229 -28.03 -22.35 -16.71
CA GLY A 229 -26.92 -23.30 -16.77
C GLY A 229 -25.69 -22.84 -17.56
N LYS A 230 -25.65 -21.67 -18.21
CA LYS A 230 -24.44 -21.13 -18.85
C LYS A 230 -23.83 -19.94 -18.10
N LEU A 231 -24.46 -19.49 -17.01
CA LEU A 231 -24.01 -18.34 -16.25
C LEU A 231 -22.69 -18.67 -15.53
N THR A 232 -21.63 -17.94 -15.84
CA THR A 232 -20.30 -18.08 -15.22
C THR A 232 -19.95 -16.87 -14.35
N TYR A 233 -20.51 -15.70 -14.63
CA TYR A 233 -20.21 -14.45 -13.92
C TYR A 233 -21.47 -13.76 -13.40
N LEU A 234 -21.49 -13.48 -12.09
CA LEU A 234 -22.54 -12.70 -11.44
C LEU A 234 -21.94 -11.68 -10.46
N ASN A 235 -22.15 -10.39 -10.73
CA ASN A 235 -21.73 -9.30 -9.83
C ASN A 235 -22.95 -8.59 -9.24
N LEU A 236 -23.11 -8.66 -7.92
CA LEU A 236 -24.14 -8.01 -7.12
C LEU A 236 -23.53 -7.08 -6.06
N SER A 237 -22.26 -6.70 -6.24
CA SER A 237 -21.56 -5.81 -5.31
C SER A 237 -22.37 -4.53 -5.09
N ARG A 238 -22.41 -4.02 -3.86
CA ARG A 238 -23.12 -2.77 -3.49
C ARG A 238 -24.62 -2.78 -3.75
N CYS A 239 -25.25 -3.94 -3.93
CA CYS A 239 -26.70 -4.09 -3.88
C CYS A 239 -27.20 -4.11 -2.43
N TYR A 240 -27.29 -2.94 -1.82
CA TYR A 240 -27.54 -2.79 -0.38
C TYR A 240 -28.91 -3.29 0.11
N LYS A 241 -29.88 -3.61 -0.75
CA LYS A 241 -31.22 -4.07 -0.31
C LYS A 241 -31.44 -5.58 -0.42
N ILE A 242 -30.54 -6.30 -1.08
CA ILE A 242 -30.62 -7.76 -1.20
C ILE A 242 -30.37 -8.39 0.17
N LYS A 243 -31.33 -9.19 0.64
CA LYS A 243 -31.27 -9.91 1.93
C LYS A 243 -31.04 -11.41 1.81
N ASN A 244 -31.55 -12.01 0.75
CA ASN A 244 -31.49 -13.45 0.51
C ASN A 244 -31.08 -13.70 -0.94
N LEU A 245 -30.40 -14.82 -1.17
CA LEU A 245 -30.07 -15.33 -2.49
C LEU A 245 -30.77 -16.68 -2.71
N PRO A 246 -31.27 -16.96 -3.92
CA PRO A 246 -31.72 -18.30 -4.27
C PRO A 246 -30.53 -19.25 -4.43
N GLU A 247 -30.80 -20.52 -4.68
CA GLU A 247 -29.75 -21.44 -5.12
C GLU A 247 -29.13 -20.96 -6.44
N MET A 248 -27.81 -21.08 -6.57
CA MET A 248 -27.04 -20.58 -7.70
C MET A 248 -26.76 -21.68 -8.74
N PRO A 249 -26.61 -21.32 -10.03
CA PRO A 249 -26.40 -22.29 -11.10
C PRO A 249 -25.03 -22.99 -11.01
N CYS A 250 -24.99 -24.25 -11.46
CA CYS A 250 -23.83 -25.16 -11.32
C CYS A 250 -22.60 -24.83 -12.19
N ASN A 251 -22.64 -23.77 -12.99
CA ASN A 251 -21.53 -23.32 -13.84
C ASN A 251 -20.93 -21.98 -13.39
N LEU A 252 -21.34 -21.45 -12.24
CA LEU A 252 -20.85 -20.18 -11.73
C LEU A 252 -19.36 -20.27 -11.35
N GLU A 253 -18.57 -19.31 -11.81
CA GLU A 253 -17.11 -19.21 -11.59
C GLU A 253 -16.74 -17.95 -10.79
N PHE A 254 -17.48 -16.86 -10.99
CA PHE A 254 -17.30 -15.56 -10.35
C PHE A 254 -18.61 -15.11 -9.67
N LEU A 255 -18.53 -14.81 -8.38
CA LEU A 255 -19.62 -14.25 -7.60
C LEU A 255 -19.12 -13.13 -6.67
N ASP A 256 -19.55 -11.89 -6.92
CA ASP A 256 -19.28 -10.76 -6.03
C ASP A 256 -20.58 -10.32 -5.34
N LEU A 257 -20.59 -10.44 -4.01
CA LEU A 257 -21.66 -10.04 -3.11
C LEU A 257 -21.19 -8.96 -2.13
N SER A 258 -20.03 -8.36 -2.36
CA SER A 258 -19.44 -7.39 -1.45
C SER A 258 -20.40 -6.22 -1.20
N TRP A 259 -20.43 -5.70 0.03
CA TRP A 259 -21.31 -4.59 0.40
C TRP A 259 -22.83 -4.87 0.25
N THR A 260 -23.27 -6.13 0.23
CA THR A 260 -24.71 -6.48 0.26
C THR A 260 -25.24 -6.62 1.70
N ARG A 261 -26.57 -6.74 1.84
CA ARG A 261 -27.25 -7.01 3.14
C ARG A 261 -27.67 -8.47 3.30
N ILE A 262 -27.01 -9.39 2.59
CA ILE A 262 -27.32 -10.81 2.69
C ILE A 262 -27.22 -11.28 4.15
N GLU A 263 -28.20 -12.07 4.60
CA GLU A 263 -28.20 -12.63 5.94
C GLU A 263 -27.54 -14.02 5.99
N GLU A 264 -27.67 -14.78 4.90
CA GLU A 264 -27.14 -16.14 4.74
C GLU A 264 -26.62 -16.34 3.30
N LEU A 265 -25.61 -17.21 3.14
CA LEU A 265 -25.10 -17.63 1.84
C LEU A 265 -25.70 -19.00 1.46
N PRO A 266 -26.24 -19.19 0.23
CA PRO A 266 -26.88 -20.44 -0.17
C PRO A 266 -25.88 -21.61 -0.26
N SER A 267 -26.37 -22.82 0.00
CA SER A 267 -25.54 -24.03 0.06
C SER A 267 -24.91 -24.42 -1.28
N SER A 268 -25.57 -24.12 -2.41
CA SER A 268 -25.03 -24.30 -3.76
C SER A 268 -23.74 -23.52 -3.99
N VAL A 269 -23.61 -22.30 -3.45
CA VAL A 269 -22.39 -21.49 -3.59
C VAL A 269 -21.26 -22.14 -2.83
N TRP A 270 -21.50 -22.54 -1.58
CA TRP A 270 -20.47 -23.08 -0.70
C TRP A 270 -19.95 -24.46 -1.13
N SER A 271 -20.82 -25.27 -1.74
CA SER A 271 -20.49 -26.61 -2.24
C SER A 271 -20.02 -26.63 -3.70
N HIS A 272 -19.76 -25.47 -4.30
CA HIS A 272 -19.41 -25.34 -5.72
C HIS A 272 -17.91 -25.53 -6.01
N GLU A 273 -17.56 -26.43 -6.93
CA GLU A 273 -16.16 -26.69 -7.28
C GLU A 273 -15.58 -25.72 -8.32
N LYS A 274 -16.42 -25.05 -9.11
CA LYS A 274 -15.97 -24.13 -10.17
C LYS A 274 -15.84 -22.67 -9.72
N ILE A 275 -16.38 -22.31 -8.55
CA ILE A 275 -16.25 -20.93 -8.06
C ILE A 275 -14.78 -20.69 -7.71
N SER A 276 -14.12 -19.88 -8.53
CA SER A 276 -12.73 -19.45 -8.36
C SER A 276 -12.62 -18.09 -7.69
N HIS A 277 -13.69 -17.29 -7.72
CA HIS A 277 -13.78 -15.99 -7.10
C HIS A 277 -15.12 -15.84 -6.36
N LEU A 278 -15.05 -15.60 -5.05
CA LEU A 278 -16.17 -15.28 -4.17
C LEU A 278 -15.79 -14.11 -3.28
N ASP A 279 -16.47 -12.98 -3.44
CA ASP A 279 -16.31 -11.82 -2.54
C ASP A 279 -17.58 -11.60 -1.73
N ILE A 280 -17.45 -11.65 -0.40
CA ILE A 280 -18.51 -11.42 0.58
C ILE A 280 -18.07 -10.37 1.63
N ARG A 281 -17.07 -9.55 1.30
CA ARG A 281 -16.57 -8.49 2.18
C ARG A 281 -17.64 -7.41 2.36
N ASN A 282 -17.70 -6.86 3.56
CA ASN A 282 -18.62 -5.82 3.99
C ASN A 282 -20.11 -6.23 3.92
N CYS A 283 -20.39 -7.54 3.90
CA CYS A 283 -21.73 -8.07 4.16
C CYS A 283 -22.06 -7.97 5.65
N GLY A 284 -22.39 -6.76 6.10
CA GLY A 284 -22.51 -6.44 7.53
C GLY A 284 -23.61 -7.20 8.28
N HIS A 285 -24.60 -7.73 7.56
CA HIS A 285 -25.74 -8.48 8.11
C HIS A 285 -25.61 -10.00 7.97
N LEU A 286 -24.52 -10.49 7.37
CA LEU A 286 -24.27 -11.93 7.20
C LEU A 286 -24.11 -12.56 8.58
N LYS A 287 -25.03 -13.45 8.95
CA LYS A 287 -25.11 -14.09 10.27
C LYS A 287 -24.30 -15.39 10.31
N SER A 288 -24.36 -16.16 9.24
CA SER A 288 -23.76 -17.49 9.14
C SER A 288 -23.27 -17.79 7.72
N LEU A 289 -22.31 -18.70 7.63
CA LEU A 289 -21.94 -19.38 6.39
C LEU A 289 -22.33 -20.85 6.50
N PRO A 290 -22.58 -21.54 5.36
CA PRO A 290 -22.84 -22.97 5.38
C PRO A 290 -21.70 -23.76 6.04
N SER A 291 -22.05 -24.84 6.75
CA SER A 291 -21.09 -25.70 7.45
C SER A 291 -20.90 -27.04 6.73
N ASN A 292 -19.71 -27.64 6.89
CA ASN A 292 -19.38 -29.03 6.52
C ASN A 292 -19.64 -29.43 5.06
N SER A 293 -19.57 -28.47 4.14
CA SER A 293 -19.88 -28.68 2.71
C SER A 293 -18.98 -27.86 1.77
N CYS A 294 -17.90 -27.26 2.29
CA CYS A 294 -17.06 -26.36 1.50
C CYS A 294 -16.28 -27.12 0.42
N LYS A 295 -16.56 -26.83 -0.86
CA LYS A 295 -15.81 -27.35 -2.01
C LYS A 295 -15.17 -26.27 -2.87
N LEU A 296 -15.20 -25.02 -2.39
CA LEU A 296 -14.66 -23.85 -3.08
C LEU A 296 -13.17 -24.01 -3.39
N LYS A 297 -12.78 -23.72 -4.63
CA LYS A 297 -11.39 -23.70 -5.11
C LYS A 297 -10.97 -22.26 -5.39
N LEU A 298 -10.90 -21.46 -4.33
CA LEU A 298 -10.46 -20.08 -4.42
C LEU A 298 -8.98 -20.00 -4.80
N SER A 299 -8.65 -19.09 -5.71
CA SER A 299 -7.30 -18.96 -6.28
C SER A 299 -6.31 -18.29 -5.34
N ASN A 300 -6.76 -17.34 -4.50
CA ASN A 300 -5.90 -16.48 -3.69
C ASN A 300 -6.44 -16.32 -2.25
N SER A 301 -7.21 -15.26 -2.00
CA SER A 301 -7.70 -14.89 -0.67
C SER A 301 -9.16 -15.28 -0.45
N PHE A 302 -9.51 -15.51 0.82
CA PHE A 302 -10.89 -15.62 1.27
C PHE A 302 -11.15 -14.52 2.29
N GLY A 303 -12.01 -13.57 1.94
CA GLY A 303 -12.23 -12.36 2.72
C GLY A 303 -13.65 -12.18 3.21
N LEU A 304 -13.76 -11.87 4.50
CA LEU A 304 -14.97 -11.58 5.27
C LEU A 304 -14.82 -10.28 6.05
N LYS A 305 -13.88 -9.44 5.60
CA LYS A 305 -13.67 -8.11 6.16
C LYS A 305 -15.00 -7.39 6.30
N GLY A 306 -15.30 -6.84 7.47
CA GLY A 306 -16.51 -6.04 7.70
C GLY A 306 -17.81 -6.84 7.86
N CYS A 307 -17.77 -8.17 7.92
CA CYS A 307 -18.94 -9.01 8.27
C CYS A 307 -19.23 -8.93 9.77
N LYS A 308 -19.92 -7.87 10.18
CA LYS A 308 -20.13 -7.49 11.60
C LYS A 308 -21.16 -8.36 12.34
N SER A 309 -22.11 -8.97 11.65
CA SER A 309 -23.12 -9.84 12.27
C SER A 309 -22.72 -11.31 12.36
N LEU A 310 -21.55 -11.66 11.82
CA LEU A 310 -21.14 -13.05 11.74
C LEU A 310 -20.80 -13.60 13.13
N CYS A 311 -21.64 -14.53 13.60
CA CYS A 311 -21.56 -15.10 14.95
C CYS A 311 -21.39 -16.63 14.95
N GLU A 312 -21.59 -17.29 13.81
CA GLU A 312 -21.71 -18.76 13.72
C GLU A 312 -20.49 -19.47 13.13
N MET A 313 -20.49 -20.80 13.29
CA MET A 313 -19.42 -21.72 12.92
C MET A 313 -19.38 -21.95 11.41
N TRP A 314 -18.16 -21.96 10.85
CA TRP A 314 -17.89 -22.12 9.43
C TRP A 314 -16.64 -22.97 9.18
N GLU A 315 -16.58 -23.62 8.02
CA GLU A 315 -15.40 -24.36 7.55
C GLU A 315 -14.66 -23.51 6.51
N LEU A 316 -13.39 -23.21 6.74
CA LEU A 316 -12.62 -22.40 5.79
C LEU A 316 -12.25 -23.21 4.53
N PRO A 317 -12.24 -22.60 3.33
CA PRO A 317 -11.78 -23.28 2.12
C PRO A 317 -10.33 -23.75 2.25
N ARG A 318 -10.06 -25.04 1.95
CA ARG A 318 -8.75 -25.68 2.20
C ARG A 318 -7.57 -25.04 1.47
N ASN A 319 -7.82 -24.42 0.32
CA ASN A 319 -6.77 -23.81 -0.53
C ASN A 319 -6.51 -22.34 -0.22
N THR A 320 -7.13 -21.77 0.84
CA THR A 320 -6.97 -20.36 1.20
C THR A 320 -5.52 -20.05 1.55
N THR A 321 -4.93 -19.05 0.89
CA THR A 321 -3.59 -18.54 1.23
C THR A 321 -3.64 -17.36 2.19
N VAL A 322 -4.62 -16.47 2.01
CA VAL A 322 -4.85 -15.30 2.86
C VAL A 322 -6.27 -15.30 3.40
N LEU A 323 -6.41 -15.18 4.72
CA LEU A 323 -7.70 -15.12 5.42
C LEU A 323 -7.94 -13.71 5.96
N GLU A 324 -8.88 -12.97 5.36
CA GLU A 324 -9.23 -11.61 5.80
C GLU A 324 -10.48 -11.61 6.68
N LEU A 325 -10.32 -11.37 7.98
CA LEU A 325 -11.39 -11.31 8.98
C LEU A 325 -11.50 -9.93 9.65
N SER A 326 -10.81 -8.92 9.11
CA SER A 326 -10.73 -7.57 9.66
C SER A 326 -12.10 -6.92 9.87
N GLY A 327 -12.35 -6.29 11.02
CA GLY A 327 -13.60 -5.60 11.33
C GLY A 327 -14.80 -6.53 11.55
N THR A 328 -14.58 -7.84 11.74
CA THR A 328 -15.62 -8.79 12.17
C THR A 328 -15.83 -8.73 13.68
N THR A 329 -16.91 -9.35 14.17
CA THR A 329 -17.24 -9.44 15.60
C THR A 329 -16.90 -10.80 16.22
N ILE A 330 -16.02 -11.56 15.56
CA ILE A 330 -15.58 -12.86 16.06
C ILE A 330 -14.94 -12.72 17.45
N LYS A 331 -15.26 -13.65 18.35
CA LYS A 331 -14.68 -13.68 19.71
C LYS A 331 -13.41 -14.50 19.80
N GLU A 332 -13.32 -15.54 18.96
CA GLU A 332 -12.20 -16.47 18.89
C GLU A 332 -12.13 -17.03 17.47
N LEU A 333 -10.92 -17.20 16.95
CA LEU A 333 -10.70 -17.99 15.73
C LEU A 333 -10.74 -19.48 16.12
N ARG A 334 -11.88 -20.16 15.94
CA ARG A 334 -12.08 -21.52 16.50
C ARG A 334 -11.15 -22.59 15.88
N ASN A 335 -10.77 -23.55 16.74
CA ASN A 335 -9.72 -24.58 16.57
C ASN A 335 -9.99 -25.67 15.50
N THR A 336 -11.25 -26.07 15.25
CA THR A 336 -11.59 -27.39 14.67
C THR A 336 -11.17 -27.65 13.22
N SER A 337 -10.78 -26.64 12.44
CA SER A 337 -10.42 -26.80 11.01
C SER A 337 -9.12 -26.11 10.59
N ILE A 338 -8.44 -25.41 11.51
CA ILE A 338 -7.21 -24.64 11.19
C ILE A 338 -6.08 -25.57 10.73
N GLU A 339 -6.04 -26.80 11.25
CA GLU A 339 -5.04 -27.81 10.89
C GLU A 339 -5.13 -28.25 9.42
N SER A 340 -6.28 -28.04 8.77
CA SER A 340 -6.48 -28.38 7.36
C SER A 340 -5.93 -27.32 6.39
N LEU A 341 -5.55 -26.14 6.90
CA LEU A 341 -5.15 -24.98 6.10
C LEU A 341 -3.63 -24.97 5.85
N VAL A 342 -3.15 -25.99 5.14
CA VAL A 342 -1.71 -26.22 4.93
C VAL A 342 -1.04 -25.12 4.09
N ARG A 343 -1.81 -24.34 3.30
CA ARG A 343 -1.28 -23.28 2.42
C ARG A 343 -1.49 -21.86 2.96
N LEU A 344 -2.04 -21.71 4.16
CA LEU A 344 -2.35 -20.40 4.73
C LEU A 344 -1.07 -19.68 5.14
N THR A 345 -0.75 -18.59 4.46
CA THR A 345 0.44 -17.75 4.69
C THR A 345 0.12 -16.48 5.48
N ALA A 346 -1.11 -15.97 5.42
CA ALA A 346 -1.48 -14.76 6.17
C ALA A 346 -2.89 -14.82 6.80
N ILE A 347 -3.00 -14.29 8.02
CA ILE A 347 -4.28 -14.06 8.71
C ILE A 347 -4.39 -12.59 9.08
N GLU A 348 -5.47 -11.94 8.64
CA GLU A 348 -5.77 -10.55 8.96
C GLU A 348 -6.99 -10.44 9.89
N LEU A 349 -6.74 -9.99 11.12
CA LEU A 349 -7.72 -9.73 12.18
C LEU A 349 -7.61 -8.27 12.64
N ILE A 350 -7.69 -7.32 11.71
CA ILE A 350 -7.54 -5.89 12.03
C ILE A 350 -8.87 -5.34 12.56
N ASP A 351 -8.86 -4.54 13.62
CA ASP A 351 -10.05 -3.91 14.22
C ASP A 351 -11.17 -4.90 14.62
N CYS A 352 -10.83 -6.16 14.91
CA CYS A 352 -11.78 -7.14 15.46
C CYS A 352 -11.99 -6.89 16.96
N LYS A 353 -12.84 -5.90 17.27
CA LYS A 353 -13.05 -5.39 18.64
C LYS A 353 -13.60 -6.43 19.61
N SER A 354 -14.25 -7.49 19.15
CA SER A 354 -14.79 -8.56 20.00
C SER A 354 -13.82 -9.70 20.25
N LEU A 355 -12.68 -9.74 19.55
CA LEU A 355 -11.73 -10.85 19.62
C LEU A 355 -11.04 -10.84 21.00
N VAL A 356 -11.14 -11.96 21.73
CA VAL A 356 -10.58 -12.12 23.08
C VAL A 356 -9.31 -12.97 23.07
N SER A 357 -9.28 -14.01 22.23
CA SER A 357 -8.18 -14.97 22.15
C SER A 357 -8.00 -15.57 20.75
N LEU A 358 -6.81 -16.12 20.51
CA LEU A 358 -6.50 -17.01 19.40
C LEU A 358 -6.55 -18.46 19.89
N PRO A 359 -6.74 -19.44 18.99
CA PRO A 359 -6.81 -20.84 19.34
C PRO A 359 -5.44 -21.34 19.80
N THR A 360 -5.43 -22.25 20.78
CA THR A 360 -4.21 -22.80 21.38
C THR A 360 -3.37 -23.66 20.43
N ASN A 361 -3.93 -24.09 19.30
CA ASN A 361 -3.25 -24.86 18.26
C ASN A 361 -2.86 -24.01 17.03
N ILE A 362 -2.84 -22.67 17.13
CA ILE A 362 -2.43 -21.79 16.02
C ILE A 362 -1.03 -22.14 15.45
N TRP A 363 -0.16 -22.70 16.30
CA TRP A 363 1.18 -23.17 15.95
C TRP A 363 1.21 -24.35 14.96
N LYS A 364 0.06 -24.99 14.68
CA LYS A 364 -0.07 -26.01 13.65
C LYS A 364 -0.12 -25.43 12.23
N LEU A 365 -0.29 -24.12 12.08
CA LEU A 365 -0.20 -23.43 10.79
C LEU A 365 1.26 -23.28 10.37
N LYS A 366 1.86 -24.36 9.85
CA LYS A 366 3.30 -24.39 9.54
C LYS A 366 3.71 -23.44 8.42
N SER A 367 2.81 -23.07 7.51
CA SER A 367 3.07 -22.15 6.40
C SER A 367 2.77 -20.68 6.71
N LEU A 368 2.34 -20.36 7.95
CA LEU A 368 1.93 -19.00 8.29
C LEU A 368 3.16 -18.08 8.36
N GLU A 369 3.16 -17.04 7.53
CA GLU A 369 4.23 -16.03 7.40
C GLU A 369 3.88 -14.71 8.11
N SER A 370 2.60 -14.33 8.12
CA SER A 370 2.15 -13.05 8.69
C SER A 370 0.85 -13.16 9.47
N LEU A 371 0.82 -12.56 10.66
CA LEU A 371 -0.35 -12.52 11.55
C LEU A 371 -0.64 -11.09 12.04
N TYR A 372 -1.78 -10.54 11.62
CA TYR A 372 -2.20 -9.17 11.93
C TYR A 372 -3.37 -9.17 12.93
N LEU A 373 -3.20 -8.57 14.11
CA LEU A 373 -4.25 -8.36 15.14
C LEU A 373 -4.38 -6.88 15.56
N SER A 374 -3.95 -5.95 14.71
CA SER A 374 -3.91 -4.54 15.08
C SER A 374 -5.32 -3.99 15.36
N GLY A 375 -5.51 -3.28 16.47
CA GLY A 375 -6.81 -2.68 16.83
C GLY A 375 -7.81 -3.66 17.47
N CYS A 376 -7.43 -4.89 17.78
CA CYS A 376 -8.24 -5.84 18.56
C CYS A 376 -8.31 -5.44 20.03
N SER A 377 -9.15 -4.45 20.35
CA SER A 377 -9.17 -3.78 21.65
C SER A 377 -9.65 -4.62 22.84
N ASN A 378 -10.12 -5.85 22.65
CA ASN A 378 -10.46 -6.79 23.74
C ASN A 378 -9.51 -7.99 23.82
N PHE A 379 -8.50 -8.07 22.94
CA PHE A 379 -7.54 -9.17 22.89
C PHE A 379 -6.53 -9.02 24.02
N GLN A 380 -6.54 -9.95 24.98
CA GLN A 380 -5.78 -9.82 26.23
C GLN A 380 -4.54 -10.71 26.32
N HIS A 381 -4.56 -11.87 25.65
CA HIS A 381 -3.52 -12.89 25.79
C HIS A 381 -3.16 -13.50 24.43
N PHE A 382 -1.87 -13.51 24.12
CA PHE A 382 -1.34 -14.30 23.01
C PHE A 382 -1.20 -15.77 23.47
N PRO A 383 -1.61 -16.77 22.65
CA PRO A 383 -1.64 -18.17 23.07
C PRO A 383 -0.24 -18.77 23.25
N GLU A 384 -0.15 -19.85 24.03
CA GLU A 384 1.07 -20.63 24.16
C GLU A 384 1.39 -21.38 22.85
N ILE A 385 2.63 -21.25 22.38
CA ILE A 385 3.12 -21.89 21.17
C ILE A 385 3.87 -23.16 21.58
N SER A 386 3.29 -24.35 21.35
CA SER A 386 3.88 -25.61 21.84
C SER A 386 5.03 -26.14 20.98
N GLU A 387 5.08 -25.76 19.70
CA GLU A 387 6.09 -26.21 18.74
C GLU A 387 6.62 -25.05 17.89
N ALA A 388 7.81 -25.21 17.31
CA ALA A 388 8.40 -24.21 16.42
C ALA A 388 7.51 -23.89 15.21
N MET A 389 7.43 -22.60 14.89
CA MET A 389 6.84 -22.04 13.67
C MET A 389 7.97 -21.45 12.81
N GLU A 390 8.32 -22.16 11.73
CA GLU A 390 9.53 -21.89 10.93
C GLU A 390 9.35 -20.79 9.89
N HIS A 391 8.13 -20.32 9.66
CA HIS A 391 7.82 -19.38 8.58
C HIS A 391 7.25 -18.04 9.07
N LEU A 392 6.80 -17.92 10.32
CA LEU A 392 6.14 -16.71 10.82
C LEU A 392 7.15 -15.57 10.98
N GLU A 393 7.19 -14.66 10.03
CA GLU A 393 8.14 -13.53 9.99
C GLU A 393 7.56 -12.25 10.60
N PHE A 394 6.23 -12.06 10.54
CA PHE A 394 5.56 -10.83 10.98
C PHE A 394 4.42 -11.10 11.96
N LEU A 395 4.50 -10.48 13.16
CA LEU A 395 3.45 -10.50 14.17
C LEU A 395 3.08 -9.07 14.59
N ASN A 396 1.82 -8.68 14.38
CA ASN A 396 1.30 -7.38 14.78
C ASN A 396 0.19 -7.51 15.82
N LEU A 397 0.49 -7.08 17.05
CA LEU A 397 -0.40 -7.04 18.21
C LEU A 397 -0.74 -5.59 18.60
N SER A 398 -0.49 -4.61 17.72
CA SER A 398 -0.64 -3.20 18.08
C SER A 398 -2.08 -2.82 18.47
N GLY A 399 -2.23 -1.96 19.47
CA GLY A 399 -3.56 -1.53 19.94
C GLY A 399 -4.41 -2.62 20.58
N THR A 400 -3.79 -3.73 21.01
CA THR A 400 -4.43 -4.78 21.82
C THR A 400 -4.32 -4.48 23.32
N MET A 401 -4.98 -5.28 24.16
CA MET A 401 -4.88 -5.24 25.63
C MET A 401 -3.84 -6.21 26.20
N VAL A 402 -2.91 -6.70 25.37
CA VAL A 402 -1.87 -7.64 25.81
C VAL A 402 -1.04 -7.03 26.94
N LYS A 403 -0.97 -7.75 28.06
CA LYS A 403 -0.19 -7.37 29.25
C LYS A 403 1.24 -7.88 29.21
N GLU A 404 1.41 -9.07 28.62
CA GLU A 404 2.68 -9.76 28.43
C GLU A 404 2.56 -10.71 27.24
N VAL A 405 3.68 -11.01 26.61
CA VAL A 405 3.78 -12.04 25.55
C VAL A 405 4.36 -13.30 26.20
N PRO A 406 3.80 -14.51 26.00
CA PRO A 406 4.26 -15.71 26.71
C PRO A 406 5.71 -16.10 26.35
N PRO A 407 6.45 -16.81 27.23
CA PRO A 407 7.82 -17.27 26.96
C PRO A 407 7.93 -18.15 25.70
N SER A 408 6.85 -18.86 25.35
CA SER A 408 6.77 -19.68 24.14
C SER A 408 6.86 -18.87 22.84
N ILE A 409 6.85 -17.54 22.88
CA ILE A 409 7.20 -16.70 21.72
C ILE A 409 8.58 -17.07 21.14
N GLY A 410 9.47 -17.66 21.95
CA GLY A 410 10.74 -18.23 21.51
C GLY A 410 10.62 -19.30 20.42
N ASN A 411 9.45 -19.93 20.27
CA ASN A 411 9.17 -20.91 19.23
C ASN A 411 8.86 -20.26 17.86
N LEU A 412 8.73 -18.93 17.77
CA LEU A 412 8.61 -18.21 16.51
C LEU A 412 10.00 -17.93 15.93
N VAL A 413 10.69 -18.99 15.50
CA VAL A 413 12.13 -18.96 15.16
C VAL A 413 12.46 -18.07 13.96
N ALA A 414 11.51 -17.84 13.06
CA ALA A 414 11.65 -16.96 11.90
C ALA A 414 11.15 -15.52 12.13
N LEU A 415 10.69 -15.18 13.34
CA LEU A 415 10.07 -13.88 13.60
C LEU A 415 11.06 -12.73 13.40
N ARG A 416 10.84 -11.94 12.36
CA ARG A 416 11.66 -10.76 12.02
C ARG A 416 11.08 -9.48 12.59
N LYS A 417 9.75 -9.37 12.65
CA LYS A 417 9.06 -8.12 12.99
C LYS A 417 7.99 -8.38 14.03
N LEU A 418 8.10 -7.68 15.16
CA LEU A 418 7.12 -7.71 16.24
C LEU A 418 6.61 -6.30 16.54
N ASN A 419 5.31 -6.08 16.33
CA ASN A 419 4.66 -4.81 16.62
C ASN A 419 3.74 -4.93 17.84
N LEU A 420 4.11 -4.26 18.93
CA LEU A 420 3.38 -4.14 20.20
C LEU A 420 2.99 -2.67 20.47
N ALA A 421 3.00 -1.81 19.45
CA ALA A 421 2.69 -0.40 19.61
C ALA A 421 1.26 -0.19 20.15
N LYS A 422 1.04 0.82 20.99
CA LYS A 422 -0.27 1.14 21.58
C LYS A 422 -0.87 0.03 22.45
N CYS A 423 -0.09 -0.98 22.86
CA CYS A 423 -0.47 -1.92 23.90
C CYS A 423 -0.41 -1.21 25.27
N ASN A 424 -1.48 -0.50 25.62
CA ASN A 424 -1.54 0.39 26.79
C ASN A 424 -1.48 -0.32 28.15
N TYR A 425 -1.45 -1.65 28.17
CA TYR A 425 -1.35 -2.48 29.38
C TYR A 425 -0.03 -3.27 29.46
N LEU A 426 0.83 -3.16 28.44
CA LEU A 426 2.16 -3.74 28.45
C LEU A 426 3.07 -2.88 29.33
N GLU A 427 3.39 -3.38 30.52
CA GLU A 427 4.23 -2.70 31.52
C GLU A 427 5.64 -3.31 31.62
N VAL A 428 5.79 -4.58 31.25
CA VAL A 428 7.04 -5.34 31.37
C VAL A 428 7.38 -6.01 30.04
N VAL A 429 8.65 -5.88 29.65
CA VAL A 429 9.26 -6.62 28.53
C VAL A 429 10.28 -7.57 29.13
N HIS A 430 10.10 -8.88 28.95
CA HIS A 430 10.96 -9.89 29.55
C HIS A 430 12.16 -10.26 28.67
N ASP A 431 13.21 -10.81 29.29
CA ASP A 431 14.49 -11.16 28.65
C ASP A 431 14.37 -12.11 27.45
N TYR A 432 13.39 -13.02 27.45
CA TYR A 432 13.26 -14.02 26.38
C TYR A 432 12.94 -13.40 25.01
N LEU A 433 12.35 -12.20 24.95
CA LEU A 433 12.12 -11.49 23.68
C LEU A 433 13.43 -11.17 22.96
N PHE A 434 14.51 -10.92 23.70
CA PHE A 434 15.83 -10.61 23.13
C PHE A 434 16.68 -11.85 22.86
N ARG A 435 16.14 -13.05 23.12
CA ARG A 435 16.72 -14.34 22.70
C ARG A 435 16.22 -14.77 21.32
N LEU A 436 15.24 -14.07 20.74
CA LEU A 436 14.76 -14.30 19.39
C LEU A 436 15.88 -14.00 18.39
N THR A 437 16.42 -15.04 17.77
CA THR A 437 17.62 -14.94 16.92
C THR A 437 17.38 -14.24 15.60
N SER A 438 16.13 -14.15 15.15
CA SER A 438 15.75 -13.58 13.86
C SER A 438 15.11 -12.19 13.97
N LEU A 439 14.87 -11.68 15.18
CA LEU A 439 14.12 -10.44 15.40
C LEU A 439 14.94 -9.23 14.94
N GLN A 440 14.43 -8.55 13.92
CA GLN A 440 15.03 -7.38 13.27
C GLN A 440 14.35 -6.07 13.63
N GLU A 441 13.03 -6.07 13.81
CA GLU A 441 12.24 -4.87 14.14
C GLU A 441 11.32 -5.12 15.34
N LEU A 442 11.41 -4.24 16.33
CA LEU A 442 10.55 -4.23 17.51
C LEU A 442 9.93 -2.85 17.69
N ASP A 443 8.60 -2.79 17.67
CA ASP A 443 7.84 -1.57 17.97
C ASP A 443 7.10 -1.70 19.30
N LEU A 444 7.46 -0.86 20.26
CA LEU A 444 6.86 -0.74 21.59
C LEU A 444 6.29 0.67 21.79
N SER A 445 6.11 1.46 20.72
CA SER A 445 5.65 2.85 20.81
C SER A 445 4.30 2.94 21.54
N SER A 446 4.10 3.99 22.34
CA SER A 446 2.86 4.23 23.11
C SER A 446 2.49 3.07 24.06
N THR A 447 3.48 2.38 24.63
CA THR A 447 3.28 1.40 25.71
C THR A 447 3.56 2.02 27.09
N LYS A 448 3.25 1.28 28.17
CA LYS A 448 3.48 1.72 29.56
C LYS A 448 4.75 1.13 30.17
N ILE A 449 5.67 0.64 29.35
CA ILE A 449 6.93 0.06 29.82
C ILE A 449 7.74 1.10 30.60
N LYS A 450 8.33 0.68 31.71
CA LYS A 450 9.20 1.54 32.52
C LYS A 450 10.67 1.46 32.13
N SER A 451 11.09 0.30 31.65
CA SER A 451 12.45 0.05 31.17
C SER A 451 12.46 -1.13 30.21
N LEU A 452 13.56 -1.26 29.47
CA LEU A 452 13.90 -2.49 28.75
C LEU A 452 14.90 -3.29 29.60
N PRO A 453 14.87 -4.63 29.53
CA PRO A 453 15.85 -5.42 30.25
C PRO A 453 17.25 -5.30 29.64
N ALA A 454 18.27 -5.48 30.48
CA ALA A 454 19.68 -5.38 30.06
C ALA A 454 20.10 -6.43 29.01
N SER A 455 19.32 -7.50 28.84
CA SER A 455 19.52 -8.53 27.81
C SER A 455 19.36 -8.00 26.38
N ILE A 456 18.75 -6.83 26.16
CA ILE A 456 18.60 -6.24 24.81
C ILE A 456 19.93 -6.05 24.07
N LYS A 457 21.05 -5.85 24.79
CA LYS A 457 22.38 -5.76 24.19
C LYS A 457 22.83 -7.04 23.46
N GLN A 458 22.21 -8.18 23.78
CA GLN A 458 22.47 -9.48 23.16
C GLN A 458 21.62 -9.72 21.91
N ALA A 459 20.64 -8.86 21.60
CA ALA A 459 19.77 -8.97 20.44
C ALA A 459 20.53 -8.68 19.14
N SER A 460 21.26 -9.68 18.64
CA SER A 460 22.26 -9.54 17.58
C SER A 460 21.71 -9.13 16.22
N GLN A 461 20.45 -9.45 15.90
CA GLN A 461 19.79 -9.10 14.63
C GLN A 461 18.92 -7.85 14.74
N LEU A 462 18.73 -7.28 15.94
CA LEU A 462 17.82 -6.15 16.12
C LEU A 462 18.37 -4.90 15.45
N SER A 463 17.74 -4.50 14.36
CA SER A 463 18.13 -3.36 13.53
C SER A 463 17.28 -2.12 13.81
N ARG A 464 16.02 -2.29 14.22
CA ARG A 464 15.07 -1.20 14.47
C ARG A 464 14.35 -1.40 15.81
N LEU A 465 14.39 -0.36 16.64
CA LEU A 465 13.65 -0.26 17.89
C LEU A 465 12.84 1.04 17.92
N CYS A 466 11.52 0.91 18.06
CA CYS A 466 10.61 2.05 18.18
C CYS A 466 10.01 2.10 19.60
N LEU A 467 10.15 3.24 20.26
CA LEU A 467 9.74 3.56 21.64
C LEU A 467 9.01 4.91 21.70
N ASN A 468 8.49 5.40 20.57
CA ASN A 468 7.88 6.73 20.53
C ASN A 468 6.70 6.81 21.49
N ASP A 469 6.52 7.94 22.16
CA ASP A 469 5.40 8.18 23.08
C ASP A 469 5.31 7.17 24.25
N CYS A 470 6.41 6.48 24.59
CA CYS A 470 6.52 5.70 25.83
C CYS A 470 6.68 6.64 27.03
N ASN A 471 5.58 7.25 27.45
CA ASN A 471 5.58 8.29 28.50
C ASN A 471 5.98 7.78 29.89
N SER A 472 5.94 6.46 30.13
CA SER A 472 6.35 5.83 31.40
C SER A 472 7.79 5.30 31.41
N LEU A 473 8.50 5.37 30.27
CA LEU A 473 9.86 4.87 30.16
C LEU A 473 10.82 5.78 30.94
N GLU A 474 11.52 5.24 31.95
CA GLU A 474 12.42 6.00 32.83
C GLU A 474 13.90 5.79 32.52
N TYR A 475 14.27 4.60 32.04
CA TYR A 475 15.64 4.17 31.80
C TYR A 475 15.79 3.33 30.53
N LEU A 476 16.90 3.54 29.81
CA LEU A 476 17.36 2.67 28.72
C LEU A 476 18.71 2.02 29.05
N PRO A 477 18.82 0.67 28.95
CA PRO A 477 20.07 -0.06 29.12
C PRO A 477 21.01 0.10 27.92
N GLU A 478 22.19 -0.55 27.99
CA GLU A 478 23.10 -0.68 26.85
C GLU A 478 22.38 -1.31 25.66
N LEU A 479 22.52 -0.73 24.47
CA LEU A 479 21.84 -1.16 23.25
C LEU A 479 22.73 -2.06 22.38
N PRO A 480 22.15 -2.92 21.53
CA PRO A 480 22.93 -3.80 20.67
C PRO A 480 23.76 -3.00 19.65
N PRO A 481 24.98 -3.46 19.33
CA PRO A 481 25.95 -2.69 18.54
C PRO A 481 25.55 -2.50 17.07
N LEU A 482 24.65 -3.34 16.56
CA LEU A 482 24.13 -3.32 15.19
C LEU A 482 22.78 -2.60 15.07
N LEU A 483 22.29 -1.98 16.15
CA LEU A 483 21.04 -1.20 16.11
C LEU A 483 21.19 0.01 15.18
N GLN A 484 20.57 -0.06 14.01
CA GLN A 484 20.60 0.99 13.00
C GLN A 484 19.63 2.11 13.38
N CYS A 485 18.40 1.77 13.76
CA CYS A 485 17.36 2.77 14.04
C CYS A 485 16.82 2.66 15.46
N LEU A 486 16.87 3.77 16.19
CA LEU A 486 16.19 3.95 17.48
C LEU A 486 15.27 5.18 17.39
N LYS A 487 13.98 5.00 17.61
CA LYS A 487 13.00 6.09 17.70
C LYS A 487 12.45 6.17 19.13
N ALA A 488 12.96 7.07 19.97
CA ALA A 488 12.50 7.33 21.34
C ALA A 488 12.00 8.78 21.46
N ASN A 489 11.09 9.19 20.57
CA ASN A 489 10.54 10.54 20.60
C ASN A 489 9.43 10.65 21.63
N ARG A 490 9.32 11.80 22.30
CA ARG A 490 8.26 12.09 23.28
C ARG A 490 8.21 11.09 24.44
N CYS A 491 9.32 10.45 24.79
CA CYS A 491 9.43 9.67 26.03
C CYS A 491 9.60 10.65 27.21
N THR A 492 8.50 11.19 27.73
CA THR A 492 8.56 12.34 28.65
C THR A 492 9.20 12.06 30.00
N SER A 493 9.18 10.80 30.46
CA SER A 493 9.76 10.40 31.76
C SER A 493 11.17 9.82 31.64
N LEU A 494 11.75 9.78 30.43
CA LEU A 494 13.06 9.15 30.19
C LEU A 494 14.15 10.02 30.82
N LYS A 495 14.76 9.51 31.90
CA LYS A 495 15.77 10.21 32.68
C LYS A 495 17.18 9.76 32.33
N THR A 496 17.37 8.45 32.24
CA THR A 496 18.70 7.84 32.18
C THR A 496 18.86 6.97 30.94
N VAL A 497 20.01 7.07 30.28
CA VAL A 497 20.39 6.23 29.13
C VAL A 497 21.81 5.74 29.36
N SER A 498 22.01 4.43 29.33
CA SER A 498 23.34 3.82 29.49
C SER A 498 24.17 4.01 28.23
N SER A 499 25.47 4.21 28.38
CA SER A 499 26.37 4.25 27.23
C SER A 499 26.47 2.85 26.61
N SER A 500 26.34 2.77 25.30
CA SER A 500 26.57 1.55 24.52
C SER A 500 28.02 1.47 24.02
N SER A 501 28.93 2.28 24.58
CA SER A 501 30.31 2.44 24.11
C SER A 501 31.09 1.12 24.06
N THR A 502 31.04 0.34 25.13
CA THR A 502 31.70 -0.97 25.20
C THR A 502 31.11 -1.95 24.18
N ALA A 503 29.77 -1.99 24.03
CA ALA A 503 29.12 -2.83 23.03
C ALA A 503 29.53 -2.42 21.60
N LEU A 504 29.54 -1.12 21.30
CA LEU A 504 29.96 -0.57 20.01
C LEU A 504 31.44 -0.87 19.71
N ALA A 505 32.31 -0.77 20.72
CA ALA A 505 33.75 -1.05 20.59
C ALA A 505 34.03 -2.54 20.39
N GLN A 506 33.35 -3.43 21.12
CA GLN A 506 33.44 -4.89 20.92
C GLN A 506 32.86 -5.33 19.57
N GLY A 507 31.81 -4.66 19.10
CA GLY A 507 31.18 -4.89 17.80
C GLY A 507 31.90 -4.24 16.62
N TRP A 508 33.02 -3.54 16.84
CA TRP A 508 33.68 -2.73 15.83
C TRP A 508 34.14 -3.54 14.61
N GLU A 509 34.71 -4.73 14.83
CA GLU A 509 35.19 -5.60 13.73
C GLU A 509 34.08 -6.39 13.05
N LYS A 510 32.93 -6.57 13.71
CA LYS A 510 31.75 -7.26 13.14
C LYS A 510 30.88 -6.33 12.30
N TYR A 511 31.27 -5.06 12.19
CA TYR A 511 30.50 -4.05 11.48
C TYR A 511 30.64 -4.21 9.97
N ILE A 512 29.57 -4.68 9.33
CA ILE A 512 29.53 -4.85 7.88
C ILE A 512 29.01 -3.56 7.25
N PHE A 513 29.89 -2.87 6.53
CA PHE A 513 29.50 -1.72 5.73
C PHE A 513 28.99 -2.16 4.36
N TYR A 514 27.93 -1.52 3.90
CA TYR A 514 27.45 -1.57 2.53
C TYR A 514 26.95 -0.17 2.13
N GLN A 515 26.92 0.12 0.83
CA GLN A 515 26.46 1.40 0.34
C GLN A 515 24.98 1.61 0.68
N GLY A 516 24.65 2.79 1.22
CA GLY A 516 23.29 3.10 1.69
C GLY A 516 23.01 2.72 3.15
N LEU A 517 23.99 2.13 3.86
CA LEU A 517 23.87 1.86 5.30
C LEU A 517 23.64 3.16 6.09
N TYR A 518 22.63 3.17 6.98
CA TYR A 518 22.34 4.30 7.84
C TYR A 518 22.23 3.92 9.31
N GLU A 519 22.56 4.86 10.19
CA GLU A 519 22.29 4.77 11.62
C GLU A 519 21.56 6.03 12.11
N LYS A 520 20.33 5.88 12.64
CA LYS A 520 19.44 6.98 13.01
C LYS A 520 18.86 6.79 14.40
N HIS A 521 19.31 7.59 15.35
CA HIS A 521 18.89 7.49 16.77
C HIS A 521 18.25 8.81 17.19
N ARG A 522 16.98 8.77 17.62
CA ARG A 522 16.20 9.97 17.96
C ARG A 522 15.71 9.94 19.40
N PHE A 523 16.06 10.97 20.15
CA PHE A 523 15.61 11.25 21.52
C PHE A 523 15.02 12.66 21.61
N SER A 524 14.09 12.99 20.72
CA SER A 524 13.46 14.32 20.66
C SER A 524 12.27 14.40 21.63
N ASN A 525 12.08 15.55 22.27
CA ASN A 525 11.01 15.80 23.25
C ASN A 525 11.08 14.90 24.51
N CYS A 526 12.28 14.61 25.01
CA CYS A 526 12.57 13.94 26.28
C CYS A 526 13.14 14.94 27.31
N PRO A 527 12.28 15.75 27.98
CA PRO A 527 12.72 16.86 28.82
C PRO A 527 13.46 16.42 30.10
N GLU A 528 13.20 15.22 30.60
CA GLU A 528 13.75 14.71 31.87
C GLU A 528 15.14 14.05 31.73
N LEU A 529 15.71 14.00 30.53
CA LEU A 529 17.06 13.44 30.33
C LEU A 529 18.07 14.18 31.20
N ASP A 530 18.87 13.44 31.97
CA ASP A 530 19.94 14.05 32.77
C ASP A 530 21.19 14.35 31.91
N GLU A 531 22.18 15.05 32.50
CA GLU A 531 23.42 15.41 31.79
C GLU A 531 24.23 14.16 31.39
N ASN A 532 24.22 13.13 32.21
CA ASN A 532 24.96 11.89 31.97
C ASN A 532 24.36 11.13 30.77
N ALA A 533 23.03 11.03 30.68
CA ALA A 533 22.31 10.43 29.58
C ALA A 533 22.57 11.17 28.27
N ARG A 534 22.52 12.51 28.27
CA ARG A 534 22.90 13.33 27.09
C ARG A 534 24.35 13.08 26.69
N SER A 535 25.27 13.01 27.65
CA SER A 535 26.69 12.73 27.40
C SER A 535 26.89 11.33 26.79
N ASN A 536 26.17 10.32 27.30
CA ASN A 536 26.22 8.95 26.80
C ASN A 536 25.71 8.85 25.37
N ILE A 537 24.54 9.44 25.07
CA ILE A 537 23.96 9.49 23.71
C ILE A 537 24.95 10.13 22.73
N MET A 538 25.59 11.23 23.13
CA MET A 538 26.54 11.96 22.28
C MET A 538 27.92 11.29 22.17
N GLY A 539 28.34 10.53 23.18
CA GLY A 539 29.53 9.68 23.11
C GLY A 539 29.32 8.48 22.19
N ASP A 540 28.16 7.83 22.29
CA ASP A 540 27.75 6.75 21.38
C ASP A 540 27.66 7.27 19.93
N ALA A 541 27.21 8.52 19.73
CA ALA A 541 27.23 9.18 18.42
C ALA A 541 28.64 9.26 17.82
N GLN A 542 29.63 9.65 18.63
CA GLN A 542 31.03 9.73 18.19
C GLN A 542 31.55 8.37 17.72
N LEU A 543 31.27 7.31 18.48
CA LEU A 543 31.69 5.95 18.15
C LEU A 543 31.03 5.45 16.86
N ARG A 544 29.72 5.66 16.70
CA ARG A 544 28.97 5.25 15.49
C ARG A 544 29.47 5.97 14.24
N ILE A 545 29.67 7.29 14.35
CA ILE A 545 30.25 8.11 13.27
C ILE A 545 31.64 7.60 12.89
N MET A 546 32.54 7.44 13.87
CA MET A 546 33.91 6.99 13.59
C MET A 546 33.96 5.58 13.00
N ARG A 547 33.13 4.66 13.51
CA ARG A 547 33.03 3.29 13.00
C ARG A 547 32.55 3.27 11.55
N MET A 548 31.46 3.97 11.22
CA MET A 548 30.95 4.04 9.85
C MET A 548 31.93 4.72 8.91
N ALA A 549 32.53 5.84 9.32
CA ALA A 549 33.48 6.59 8.51
C ALA A 549 34.74 5.77 8.20
N THR A 550 35.28 5.07 9.20
CA THR A 550 36.44 4.17 9.02
C THR A 550 36.09 2.99 8.11
N ALA A 551 34.93 2.36 8.31
CA ALA A 551 34.49 1.23 7.49
C ALA A 551 34.28 1.64 6.03
N SER A 552 33.59 2.77 5.81
CA SER A 552 33.36 3.34 4.47
C SER A 552 34.67 3.61 3.72
N SER A 553 35.71 4.11 4.41
CA SER A 553 36.99 4.45 3.79
C SER A 553 37.73 3.27 3.16
N LYS A 554 37.38 2.02 3.53
CA LYS A 554 37.97 0.79 2.99
C LYS A 554 37.35 0.36 1.65
N PHE A 555 36.21 0.93 1.25
CA PHE A 555 35.46 0.55 0.04
C PHE A 555 35.68 1.52 -1.13
N LYS A 556 36.79 2.26 -1.15
CA LYS A 556 37.07 3.32 -2.13
C LYS A 556 37.27 2.85 -3.59
N ASP A 557 37.30 1.55 -3.88
CA ASP A 557 37.77 1.02 -5.17
C ASP A 557 36.71 0.33 -6.07
N ASP A 558 35.51 0.01 -5.59
CA ASP A 558 34.55 -0.77 -6.39
C ASP A 558 33.42 0.08 -7.00
N LYS A 559 33.56 0.39 -8.30
CA LYS A 559 32.42 0.75 -9.14
C LYS A 559 31.56 -0.51 -9.35
N ILE A 560 30.47 -0.64 -8.62
CA ILE A 560 29.51 -1.73 -8.81
C ILE A 560 28.20 -1.15 -9.37
N GLU A 561 27.71 -1.78 -10.44
CA GLU A 561 26.46 -1.45 -11.12
C GLU A 561 25.25 -1.63 -10.19
N GLN A 562 24.29 -0.72 -10.34
CA GLN A 562 23.07 -0.64 -9.54
C GLN A 562 22.17 -1.87 -9.75
N PRO A 563 21.76 -2.59 -8.68
CA PRO A 563 20.61 -3.49 -8.78
C PRO A 563 19.32 -2.67 -8.77
N SER A 564 18.46 -2.89 -9.76
CA SER A 564 17.05 -2.48 -9.71
C SER A 564 16.31 -3.46 -8.79
N TYR A 565 15.95 -3.01 -7.60
CA TYR A 565 14.97 -3.71 -6.76
C TYR A 565 13.89 -2.74 -6.31
N ASP A 566 12.67 -3.04 -6.72
CA ASP A 566 11.44 -2.44 -6.23
C ASP A 566 11.19 -2.92 -4.80
N SER A 567 11.02 -2.00 -3.85
CA SER A 567 10.48 -2.37 -2.53
C SER A 567 9.52 -1.30 -2.03
N GLU A 568 8.23 -1.52 -2.29
CA GLU A 568 7.13 -0.88 -1.59
C GLU A 568 7.15 -1.33 -0.12
N SER A 569 7.39 -0.41 0.81
CA SER A 569 7.21 -0.64 2.25
C SER A 569 6.24 0.38 2.82
N TYR A 570 5.08 -0.10 3.27
CA TYR A 570 4.02 0.70 3.88
C TYR A 570 4.46 1.24 5.25
N GLY A 571 4.87 2.51 5.27
CA GLY A 571 5.13 3.29 6.47
C GLY A 571 4.03 4.31 6.76
N SER A 572 4.07 4.86 7.98
CA SER A 572 3.20 5.95 8.42
C SER A 572 3.43 7.23 7.59
N TYR A 573 2.55 8.23 7.71
CA TYR A 573 2.61 9.50 6.93
C TYR A 573 3.95 10.26 7.03
N ASP A 574 4.86 9.86 7.93
CA ASP A 574 6.20 10.43 8.11
C ASP A 574 7.31 9.64 7.36
N ASP A 575 7.03 8.46 6.83
CA ASP A 575 7.98 7.58 6.12
C ASP A 575 7.93 7.73 4.58
N PHE A 576 6.93 8.44 4.01
CA PHE A 576 6.66 8.52 2.56
C PHE A 576 7.62 9.42 1.74
N VAL A 577 8.76 9.84 2.32
CA VAL A 577 9.70 10.77 1.66
C VAL A 577 11.11 10.18 1.50
N GLU A 578 11.36 8.95 1.94
CA GLU A 578 12.70 8.33 1.98
C GLU A 578 13.14 7.68 0.64
N GLU A 579 12.33 7.70 -0.41
CA GLU A 579 12.60 6.97 -1.66
C GLU A 579 13.66 7.61 -2.58
N SER A 580 13.92 8.92 -2.46
CA SER A 580 14.92 9.63 -3.29
C SER A 580 16.35 9.63 -2.72
N LEU A 581 16.56 9.12 -1.49
CA LEU A 581 17.79 9.30 -0.70
C LEU A 581 18.56 8.00 -0.40
N CYS A 582 18.09 6.85 -0.89
CA CYS A 582 18.68 5.50 -0.70
C CYS A 582 20.06 5.26 -1.36
N LYS A 583 20.87 6.28 -1.62
CA LYS A 583 22.19 6.12 -2.27
C LYS A 583 23.40 6.51 -1.41
N ARG A 584 23.20 7.09 -0.22
CA ARG A 584 24.28 7.64 0.64
C ARG A 584 24.24 7.05 2.04
N SER A 585 25.39 6.60 2.54
CA SER A 585 25.52 6.09 3.92
C SER A 585 25.67 7.25 4.92
N PHE A 586 24.97 7.21 6.05
CA PHE A 586 24.99 8.30 7.04
C PHE A 586 24.72 7.86 8.49
N VAL A 587 25.19 8.67 9.44
CA VAL A 587 24.83 8.58 10.86
C VAL A 587 24.14 9.88 11.26
N ALA A 588 23.01 9.78 11.95
CA ALA A 588 22.20 10.90 12.40
C ALA A 588 21.65 10.63 13.81
N ILE A 589 22.07 11.43 14.79
CA ILE A 589 21.64 11.32 16.18
C ILE A 589 21.02 12.64 16.65
N THR A 590 19.86 12.56 17.30
CA THR A 590 19.17 13.72 17.88
C THR A 590 18.89 13.49 19.35
N CYS A 591 19.06 14.52 20.16
CA CYS A 591 18.82 14.48 21.60
C CYS A 591 18.36 15.84 22.10
N CYS A 592 17.49 15.86 23.12
CA CYS A 592 17.16 17.10 23.81
C CYS A 592 18.40 17.76 24.44
N GLY A 593 18.45 19.08 24.34
CA GLY A 593 19.54 19.91 24.86
C GLY A 593 19.80 21.12 23.99
N ASN A 594 20.71 22.00 24.44
CA ASN A 594 21.10 23.23 23.75
C ASN A 594 22.62 23.39 23.63
N GLU A 595 23.40 22.36 23.99
CA GLU A 595 24.86 22.41 23.99
C GLU A 595 25.46 21.45 22.97
N ILE A 596 26.42 21.97 22.19
CA ILE A 596 27.18 21.17 21.24
C ILE A 596 28.10 20.19 22.00
N PRO A 597 28.13 18.89 21.63
CA PRO A 597 28.87 17.88 22.37
C PRO A 597 30.34 18.24 22.62
N LYS A 598 30.88 17.82 23.78
CA LYS A 598 32.23 18.19 24.24
C LYS A 598 33.35 17.78 23.26
N TRP A 599 33.15 16.72 22.48
CA TRP A 599 34.16 16.21 21.54
C TRP A 599 34.27 17.00 20.22
N PHE A 600 33.38 17.97 19.96
CA PHE A 600 33.55 18.91 18.85
C PHE A 600 34.65 19.93 19.15
N ARG A 601 35.70 19.92 18.31
CA ARG A 601 36.89 20.80 18.49
C ARG A 601 36.59 22.27 18.18
N HIS A 602 35.71 22.53 17.21
CA HIS A 602 35.33 23.88 16.81
C HIS A 602 33.83 24.06 17.06
N LYS A 603 33.49 25.13 17.78
CA LYS A 603 32.12 25.50 18.15
C LYS A 603 31.94 26.99 17.93
N SER A 604 30.73 27.40 17.55
CA SER A 604 30.36 28.80 17.42
C SER A 604 28.95 29.00 17.94
N GLU A 605 28.72 30.17 18.53
CA GLU A 605 27.37 30.72 18.69
C GLU A 605 26.89 31.19 17.31
N GLY A 606 25.60 30.99 17.02
CA GLY A 606 24.97 31.27 15.74
C GLY A 606 25.02 30.11 14.73
N CYS A 607 24.64 30.44 13.50
CA CYS A 607 24.40 29.48 12.43
C CYS A 607 25.59 29.28 11.47
N SER A 608 26.76 29.86 11.74
CA SER A 608 27.94 29.70 10.88
C SER A 608 29.19 29.48 11.70
N ILE A 609 30.14 28.73 11.14
CA ILE A 609 31.44 28.50 11.75
C ILE A 609 32.55 28.53 10.71
N LYS A 610 33.56 29.37 10.96
CA LYS A 610 34.76 29.47 10.15
C LYS A 610 35.92 28.81 10.88
N ILE A 611 36.59 27.87 10.22
CA ILE A 611 37.79 27.21 10.74
C ILE A 611 38.95 27.33 9.75
N GLU A 612 40.15 27.50 10.30
CA GLU A 612 41.39 27.35 9.54
C GLU A 612 41.75 25.86 9.48
N LEU A 613 42.03 25.38 8.28
CA LEU A 613 42.34 23.98 8.06
C LEU A 613 43.83 23.76 8.33
N PRO A 614 44.21 22.70 9.08
CA PRO A 614 45.62 22.37 9.29
C PRO A 614 46.37 22.18 7.97
N ARG A 615 47.70 22.39 8.01
CA ARG A 615 48.57 21.96 6.90
C ARG A 615 48.38 20.45 6.70
N ASP A 616 48.15 20.03 5.46
CA ASP A 616 47.88 18.64 5.08
C ASP A 616 46.62 18.02 5.71
N TRP A 617 45.60 18.83 6.02
CA TRP A 617 44.31 18.35 6.56
C TRP A 617 43.66 17.28 5.65
N PHE A 618 43.85 17.38 4.34
CA PHE A 618 43.34 16.44 3.35
C PHE A 618 44.33 15.28 3.10
N SER A 619 44.74 14.62 4.18
CA SER A 619 45.57 13.42 4.11
C SER A 619 44.77 12.19 3.65
N THR A 620 45.45 11.10 3.27
CA THR A 620 44.81 9.81 2.96
C THR A 620 43.97 9.24 4.11
N ASP A 621 44.27 9.68 5.33
CA ASP A 621 43.62 9.27 6.57
C ASP A 621 42.37 10.11 6.91
N PHE A 622 42.03 11.14 6.13
CA PHE A 622 40.84 11.96 6.35
C PHE A 622 39.56 11.17 6.05
N LEU A 623 38.62 11.19 7.00
CA LEU A 623 37.36 10.44 6.95
C LEU A 623 36.11 11.31 6.75
N GLY A 624 36.25 12.64 6.81
CA GLY A 624 35.17 13.60 6.62
C GLY A 624 34.93 14.54 7.80
N PHE A 625 33.81 15.26 7.73
CA PHE A 625 33.38 16.20 8.76
C PHE A 625 32.21 15.60 9.54
N ALA A 626 32.34 15.56 10.87
CA ALA A 626 31.18 15.44 11.74
C ALA A 626 30.64 16.85 12.01
N LEU A 627 29.32 16.99 11.96
CA LEU A 627 28.62 18.24 12.14
C LEU A 627 27.66 18.15 13.32
N SER A 628 27.44 19.29 13.99
CA SER A 628 26.42 19.41 15.02
C SER A 628 25.79 20.79 15.03
N LEU A 629 24.52 20.85 15.42
CA LEU A 629 23.77 22.08 15.64
C LEU A 629 22.85 21.93 16.84
N ALA A 630 22.66 23.04 17.56
CA ALA A 630 21.63 23.20 18.57
C ALA A 630 20.57 24.15 18.03
N VAL A 631 19.30 23.75 18.12
CA VAL A 631 18.16 24.45 17.52
C VAL A 631 17.11 24.81 18.57
N LYS A 632 16.56 26.02 18.44
CA LYS A 632 15.37 26.45 19.20
C LYS A 632 14.13 25.69 18.75
N PHE A 633 13.18 25.59 19.68
CA PHE A 633 11.81 25.09 19.47
C PHE A 633 11.27 25.37 18.06
N GLY A 634 10.81 24.33 17.35
CA GLY A 634 10.22 24.48 16.02
C GLY A 634 10.18 23.20 15.19
N LEU A 635 9.40 23.26 14.10
CA LEU A 635 9.44 22.27 13.03
C LEU A 635 10.55 22.69 12.08
N ALA A 636 11.71 22.02 12.11
CA ALA A 636 12.86 22.45 11.32
C ALA A 636 13.20 21.47 10.18
N GLN A 637 13.43 22.01 8.98
CA GLN A 637 14.26 21.35 7.98
C GLN A 637 15.72 21.78 8.16
N ILE A 638 16.59 20.80 8.37
CA ILE A 638 18.01 21.03 8.68
C ILE A 638 18.88 20.85 7.45
N GLY A 639 19.82 21.78 7.24
CA GLY A 639 20.75 21.83 6.12
C GLY A 639 22.11 22.42 6.49
N CYS A 640 23.10 22.23 5.61
CA CYS A 640 24.42 22.85 5.75
C CYS A 640 25.03 23.15 4.38
N LYS A 641 25.77 24.25 4.29
CA LYS A 641 26.55 24.64 3.12
C LYS A 641 28.01 24.80 3.49
N TYR A 642 28.91 24.28 2.66
CA TYR A 642 30.35 24.40 2.86
C TYR A 642 30.91 25.44 1.89
N ASN A 643 31.71 26.36 2.43
CA ASN A 643 32.35 27.45 1.71
C ASN A 643 33.86 27.36 1.92
N PHE A 644 34.55 26.68 1.00
CA PHE A 644 36.01 26.48 1.08
C PHE A 644 36.76 27.65 0.47
N LYS A 645 37.88 28.06 1.08
CA LYS A 645 38.76 29.11 0.57
C LYS A 645 40.15 28.58 0.28
N THR A 646 40.74 29.00 -0.83
CA THR A 646 42.15 28.72 -1.17
C THR A 646 43.09 29.78 -0.62
N SER A 647 44.40 29.50 -0.62
CA SER A 647 45.44 30.47 -0.27
C SER A 647 45.39 31.77 -1.10
N ASN A 648 44.81 31.71 -2.29
CA ASN A 648 44.72 32.82 -3.24
C ASN A 648 43.41 33.62 -3.09
N GLY A 649 42.55 33.24 -2.14
CA GLY A 649 41.28 33.93 -1.86
C GLY A 649 40.08 33.45 -2.68
N GLU A 650 40.25 32.45 -3.56
CA GLU A 650 39.14 31.86 -4.32
C GLU A 650 38.22 31.06 -3.40
N SER A 651 36.90 31.24 -3.56
CA SER A 651 35.88 30.53 -2.79
C SER A 651 35.17 29.49 -3.63
N HIS A 652 35.04 28.27 -3.09
CA HIS A 652 34.27 27.18 -3.69
C HIS A 652 33.11 26.83 -2.75
N GLU A 653 31.89 27.12 -3.18
CA GLU A 653 30.67 26.73 -2.48
C GLU A 653 30.28 25.30 -2.87
N VAL A 654 30.04 24.48 -1.87
CA VAL A 654 29.44 23.16 -2.00
C VAL A 654 28.18 23.16 -1.16
N SER A 655 27.04 23.29 -1.82
CA SER A 655 25.73 23.20 -1.20
C SER A 655 25.35 21.72 -1.09
N HIS A 656 25.28 21.21 0.14
CA HIS A 656 24.76 19.88 0.39
C HIS A 656 23.35 20.00 0.94
N ASP A 657 22.37 19.70 0.08
CA ASP A 657 21.00 19.56 0.53
C ASP A 657 20.91 18.29 1.38
N LEU A 658 20.91 18.46 2.71
CA LEU A 658 20.60 17.38 3.65
C LEU A 658 19.14 16.92 3.51
N GLY A 659 18.34 17.60 2.67
CA GLY A 659 16.98 17.23 2.34
C GLY A 659 16.14 16.99 3.59
N ASN A 660 15.19 16.07 3.48
CA ASN A 660 14.28 15.71 4.57
C ASN A 660 14.92 14.77 5.61
N MET A 661 16.24 14.54 5.58
CA MET A 661 16.93 13.51 6.39
C MET A 661 16.79 13.73 7.91
N LEU A 662 16.71 15.00 8.33
CA LEU A 662 16.63 15.43 9.72
C LEU A 662 15.35 16.26 9.98
N ARG A 663 14.21 15.85 9.42
CA ARG A 663 12.92 16.39 9.87
C ARG A 663 12.67 15.98 11.31
N SER A 664 12.47 16.97 12.17
CA SER A 664 12.08 16.77 13.57
C SER A 664 11.03 17.81 13.95
N ARG A 665 9.98 17.34 14.63
CA ARG A 665 8.98 18.21 15.26
C ARG A 665 9.39 18.37 16.72
N GLU A 666 10.14 19.44 17.00
CA GLU A 666 10.69 19.68 18.33
C GLU A 666 9.85 20.69 19.08
N TYR A 667 9.36 20.27 20.25
CA TYR A 667 8.67 21.10 21.22
C TYR A 667 9.62 21.56 22.34
N SER A 668 10.92 21.31 22.18
CA SER A 668 12.01 21.72 23.08
C SER A 668 13.28 21.95 22.27
N HIS A 669 14.34 22.46 22.92
CA HIS A 669 15.65 22.57 22.27
C HIS A 669 16.20 21.19 21.93
N GLY A 670 16.75 21.04 20.72
CA GLY A 670 17.37 19.81 20.26
C GLY A 670 18.78 20.01 19.75
N VAL A 671 19.63 19.03 20.03
CA VAL A 671 20.98 18.90 19.51
C VAL A 671 20.99 17.79 18.47
N PHE A 672 21.44 18.14 17.28
CA PHE A 672 21.62 17.22 16.16
C PHE A 672 23.10 16.99 15.95
N VAL A 673 23.46 15.73 15.68
CA VAL A 673 24.82 15.31 15.34
C VAL A 673 24.72 14.39 14.15
N TRP A 674 25.48 14.65 13.10
CA TRP A 674 25.46 13.79 11.92
C TRP A 674 26.79 13.74 11.18
N TRP A 675 26.92 12.69 10.37
CA TRP A 675 28.00 12.43 9.44
C TRP A 675 27.41 11.69 8.23
N TYR A 676 27.97 11.89 7.04
CA TYR A 676 27.58 11.15 5.85
C TYR A 676 28.75 10.96 4.89
N ASN A 677 28.66 9.90 4.11
CA ASN A 677 29.70 9.45 3.19
C ASN A 677 29.69 10.23 1.87
N ASN A 678 30.14 11.49 1.87
CA ASN A 678 30.24 12.33 0.66
C ASN A 678 31.64 12.91 0.42
N VAL A 679 32.67 12.38 1.07
CA VAL A 679 33.98 13.06 1.12
C VAL A 679 34.70 13.10 -0.23
N PHE A 680 34.23 12.44 -1.30
CA PHE A 680 35.10 12.13 -2.44
C PHE A 680 34.71 12.63 -3.84
N GLU A 681 33.50 13.12 -4.12
CA GLU A 681 33.18 13.53 -5.52
C GLU A 681 33.28 15.04 -5.79
N GLU A 682 32.95 15.91 -4.83
CA GLU A 682 32.94 17.38 -5.03
C GLU A 682 34.09 18.12 -4.33
N VAL A 683 34.65 17.56 -3.25
CA VAL A 683 35.77 18.16 -2.50
C VAL A 683 37.13 17.88 -3.15
N VAL A 684 37.30 16.73 -3.82
CA VAL A 684 38.60 16.20 -4.28
C VAL A 684 39.30 17.08 -5.34
N LYS A 685 38.57 17.79 -6.20
CA LYS A 685 39.21 18.71 -7.16
C LYS A 685 39.80 19.92 -6.41
N GLY A 686 41.12 19.90 -6.22
CA GLY A 686 41.88 21.00 -5.60
C GLY A 686 41.74 21.08 -4.08
N ALA A 687 41.42 20.00 -3.38
CA ALA A 687 41.30 19.99 -1.91
C ALA A 687 42.58 20.45 -1.19
N GLU A 688 43.74 20.10 -1.74
CA GLU A 688 45.08 20.38 -1.20
C GLU A 688 45.40 21.89 -1.13
N SER A 689 44.77 22.72 -1.97
CA SER A 689 44.99 24.18 -1.97
C SER A 689 44.06 24.94 -1.01
N ARG A 690 43.15 24.25 -0.33
CA ARG A 690 42.16 24.85 0.59
C ARG A 690 42.75 25.07 1.97
N THR A 691 42.72 26.32 2.44
CA THR A 691 43.32 26.77 3.70
C THR A 691 42.29 27.06 4.79
N ALA A 692 41.01 27.25 4.43
CA ALA A 692 39.94 27.47 5.38
C ALA A 692 38.61 26.94 4.85
N VAL A 693 37.68 26.63 5.77
CA VAL A 693 36.28 26.33 5.45
C VAL A 693 35.35 27.12 6.35
N ASN A 694 34.34 27.74 5.75
CA ASN A 694 33.18 28.27 6.45
C ASN A 694 32.02 27.31 6.25
N VAL A 695 31.33 26.93 7.31
CA VAL A 695 30.14 26.08 7.23
C VAL A 695 28.95 26.85 7.74
N ASP A 696 27.96 27.04 6.87
CA ASP A 696 26.72 27.75 7.16
C ASP A 696 25.60 26.73 7.36
N PHE A 697 24.98 26.75 8.53
CA PHE A 697 23.91 25.86 8.95
C PHE A 697 22.55 26.54 8.81
N THR A 698 21.56 25.77 8.37
CA THR A 698 20.19 26.24 8.22
C THR A 698 19.24 25.31 8.96
N ALA A 699 18.39 25.87 9.82
CA ALA A 699 17.22 25.20 10.37
C ALA A 699 15.99 26.05 10.06
N MET A 700 15.30 25.70 8.97
CA MET A 700 14.16 26.49 8.47
C MET A 700 12.87 26.04 9.13
N ASP A 701 12.14 26.97 9.74
CA ASP A 701 10.79 26.71 10.25
C ASP A 701 9.80 26.49 9.09
N PHE A 702 8.99 25.44 9.15
CA PHE A 702 7.96 25.19 8.14
C PHE A 702 6.85 26.26 8.12
N CYS A 703 6.59 26.92 9.24
CA CYS A 703 5.61 28.00 9.36
C CYS A 703 6.18 29.36 8.95
N ASP A 704 7.49 29.57 9.14
CA ASP A 704 8.20 30.77 8.69
C ASP A 704 9.59 30.42 8.13
N PRO A 705 9.70 30.18 6.81
CA PRO A 705 10.95 29.79 6.17
C PRO A 705 12.09 30.81 6.29
N LYS A 706 11.80 32.05 6.73
CA LYS A 706 12.81 33.10 6.94
C LYS A 706 13.45 33.04 8.32
N LEU A 707 12.87 32.28 9.26
CA LEU A 707 13.39 32.13 10.60
C LEU A 707 14.42 30.99 10.65
N ASN A 708 15.69 31.33 10.91
CA ASN A 708 16.73 30.32 11.18
C ASN A 708 16.75 30.00 12.68
N LEU A 709 16.45 28.75 13.02
CA LEU A 709 16.31 28.31 14.41
C LEU A 709 17.64 27.87 15.06
N VAL A 710 18.77 27.91 14.33
CA VAL A 710 20.08 27.49 14.85
C VAL A 710 20.62 28.49 15.88
N GLU A 711 20.92 28.01 17.09
CA GLU A 711 21.56 28.79 18.16
C GLU A 711 23.06 28.59 18.23
N LYS A 712 23.51 27.34 18.07
CA LYS A 712 24.91 26.97 18.14
C LYS A 712 25.22 25.96 17.06
N CYS A 713 26.45 25.97 16.60
CA CYS A 713 26.93 24.99 15.65
C CYS A 713 28.34 24.50 15.97
N GLY A 714 28.67 23.32 15.46
CA GLY A 714 29.96 22.68 15.66
C GLY A 714 30.40 21.87 14.46
N ILE A 715 31.71 21.82 14.27
CA ILE A 715 32.38 21.01 13.25
C ILE A 715 33.57 20.28 13.85
N CYS A 716 33.76 19.03 13.44
CA CYS A 716 34.91 18.22 13.82
C CYS A 716 35.46 17.48 12.60
N LEU A 717 36.77 17.60 12.37
CA LEU A 717 37.47 16.84 11.34
C LEU A 717 37.77 15.43 11.88
N LEU A 718 37.42 14.42 11.09
CA LEU A 718 37.61 13.02 11.44
C LEU A 718 38.81 12.44 10.69
N TYR A 719 39.67 11.73 11.42
CA TYR A 719 40.85 11.07 10.89
C TYR A 719 40.88 9.60 11.33
N GLY A 720 41.30 8.70 10.47
CA GLY A 720 41.37 7.26 10.76
C GLY A 720 42.34 6.91 11.89
N LYS A 721 43.44 7.66 12.05
CA LYS A 721 44.36 7.52 13.19
C LYS A 721 43.69 7.75 14.55
N ASP A 722 42.62 8.55 14.61
CA ASP A 722 41.89 8.81 15.84
C ASP A 722 40.93 7.65 16.18
N ALA A 723 40.61 6.77 15.22
CA ALA A 723 39.64 5.69 15.39
C ALA A 723 40.07 4.67 16.45
N GLU A 724 41.33 4.21 16.43
CA GLU A 724 41.82 3.24 17.40
C GLU A 724 41.89 3.85 18.81
N MET A 725 42.31 5.11 18.92
CA MET A 725 42.30 5.83 20.20
C MET A 725 40.88 5.97 20.77
N ILE A 726 39.89 6.29 19.92
CA ILE A 726 38.49 6.42 20.34
C ILE A 726 37.90 5.06 20.74
N LYS A 727 38.24 4.00 19.99
CA LYS A 727 37.85 2.62 20.29
C LYS A 727 38.43 2.14 21.63
N GLN A 728 39.72 2.39 21.89
CA GLN A 728 40.39 2.00 23.15
C GLN A 728 39.89 2.78 24.36
N ARG A 729 39.41 4.03 24.19
CA ARG A 729 38.78 4.80 25.28
C ARG A 729 37.40 4.26 25.68
N ALA A 730 36.76 3.48 24.80
CA ALA A 730 35.42 2.92 24.99
C ALA A 730 35.42 1.49 25.56
N LEU A 731 36.59 0.82 25.52
CA LEU A 731 36.87 -0.45 26.19
C LEU A 731 37.37 -0.19 27.60
#